data_AF-A0AAW0WVH0-F1
#
_entry.id   AF-A0AAW0WVH0-F1
#
_cell.length_a   1.000
_cell.length_b   1.000
_cell.length_c   1.000
_cell.angle_alpha   90.00
_cell.angle_beta   90.00
_cell.angle_gamma   90.00
#
_symmetry.space_group_name_H-M   'P 1'
#
loop_
_entity.id
_entity.type
_entity.pdbx_description
1 polymer ?
#
loop_
_entity_poly.entity_id
_entity_poly.type
_entity_poly.pdbx_seq_one_letter_code
_entity_poly.pdbx_strand_id
1 'polypeptide(L)'
;METDTKQMMCKTLPYKMQKLVPSLIESARVNEENRLRQKSSWDRNLSLSECISKAERAATYISIAVLITEVWSPKMRKYAEKLMLNKAICENYLESKDIKFVCVLDSAEEEEDGWVIEDQDDIIIDLIWNKYNMKAYFDQVNVHRLWVQRSYDRLKGFMPSLCPEVIERHDLTKFAFSQAVGYTLKFVHSTAHDIWRIACDFHLHNEPHHPQTWSKIYTPEEKCKKLELWMKCAGEICDGFPYGVNLATHDFASEDFAEVFLLESFLDMVAVEWERKKGQQLDITTTDLVYIEDRFLCRYTVPQRKFIKEFMKRVKASDMSWQKANLTEKELRLLSLVCEEDRSALLSQMRSQKRDELSRMLQHAKGAASLPQGIGSSYESIDEEIMKQASDRAYFIMVAVVVMKYWNYNLRKYVEELILKRAIEEQFIEENHLQWIFVVENRASPPEEDSGAELSNISVAEVDLVKIIWEDFNVREHFSQMKDHRYWIMQSYHRLSKFMPELPEEILERHDLSKFAFSQAIGYTLKWVHSIHYPIWNKACNLHLHGEPHHPEMWSNVHFPEYKRSCLESWLCIQAGGFKYGIDVSALNLASENMAKVFLYESFLDMVGVEWERKKGGQLTLTNTELIDMKDRYLLRYSSSDRASLLRLMMMIREADVKSG
;
A
#
# COMPACT_ATOMS: atom_id res chain seq x y z
N MET A 1 18.16 -31.95 10.80
CA MET A 1 18.66 -32.87 9.77
C MET A 1 17.85 -32.62 8.52
N GLU A 2 18.47 -32.19 7.44
CA GLU A 2 17.80 -32.04 6.15
C GLU A 2 17.38 -33.43 5.67
N THR A 3 16.07 -33.67 5.57
CA THR A 3 15.57 -34.95 5.06
C THR A 3 15.83 -34.98 3.55
N ASP A 4 16.25 -36.12 3.00
CA ASP A 4 16.47 -36.24 1.55
C ASP A 4 15.13 -36.11 0.80
N THR A 5 15.12 -35.41 -0.34
CA THR A 5 13.91 -35.18 -1.14
C THR A 5 13.18 -36.48 -1.48
N LYS A 6 13.93 -37.56 -1.76
CA LYS A 6 13.33 -38.88 -2.02
C LYS A 6 12.60 -39.43 -0.80
N GLN A 7 13.16 -39.24 0.39
CA GLN A 7 12.52 -39.66 1.64
C GLN A 7 11.23 -38.86 1.89
N MET A 8 11.22 -37.56 1.60
CA MET A 8 9.99 -36.75 1.68
C MET A 8 8.92 -37.24 0.71
N MET A 9 9.28 -37.52 -0.55
CA MET A 9 8.37 -38.11 -1.54
C MET A 9 7.80 -39.46 -1.08
N CYS A 10 8.62 -40.33 -0.46
CA CYS A 10 8.13 -41.58 0.11
C CYS A 10 7.15 -41.34 1.28
N LYS A 11 7.44 -40.36 2.15
CA LYS A 11 6.59 -40.05 3.30
C LYS A 11 5.22 -39.48 2.92
N THR A 12 5.07 -38.90 1.74
CA THR A 12 3.76 -38.43 1.21
C THR A 12 2.96 -39.52 0.49
N LEU A 13 3.45 -40.78 0.48
CA LEU A 13 2.80 -41.91 -0.17
C LEU A 13 2.42 -43.01 0.83
N PRO A 14 1.29 -43.72 0.59
CA PRO A 14 1.00 -44.97 1.29
C PRO A 14 2.18 -45.95 1.14
N TYR A 15 2.47 -46.72 2.20
CA TYR A 15 3.63 -47.64 2.26
C TYR A 15 3.80 -48.50 1.00
N LYS A 16 2.71 -49.07 0.49
CA LYS A 16 2.70 -49.92 -0.72
C LYS A 16 3.16 -49.22 -2.01
N MET A 17 3.08 -47.89 -2.05
CA MET A 17 3.43 -47.04 -3.20
C MET A 17 4.83 -46.42 -3.10
N GLN A 18 5.48 -46.44 -1.93
CA GLN A 18 6.79 -45.81 -1.74
C GLN A 18 7.87 -46.36 -2.67
N LYS A 19 7.76 -47.64 -3.05
CA LYS A 19 8.65 -48.28 -4.04
C LYS A 19 8.60 -47.67 -5.45
N LEU A 20 7.60 -46.83 -5.74
CA LEU A 20 7.48 -46.14 -7.03
C LEU A 20 8.45 -44.96 -7.16
N VAL A 21 8.84 -44.32 -6.05
CA VAL A 21 9.63 -43.07 -6.05
C VAL A 21 10.95 -43.21 -6.84
N PRO A 22 11.79 -44.25 -6.64
CA PRO A 22 13.01 -44.41 -7.44
C PRO A 22 12.72 -44.55 -8.94
N SER A 23 11.65 -45.24 -9.31
CA SER A 23 11.23 -45.43 -10.70
C SER A 23 10.76 -44.12 -11.34
N LEU A 24 10.06 -43.26 -10.59
CA LEU A 24 9.64 -41.94 -11.07
C LEU A 24 10.84 -41.05 -11.39
N ILE A 25 11.84 -41.03 -10.50
CA ILE A 25 13.06 -40.22 -10.68
C ILE A 25 13.84 -40.71 -11.89
N GLU A 26 14.05 -42.03 -12.02
CA GLU A 26 14.78 -42.58 -13.15
C GLU A 26 14.03 -42.36 -14.48
N SER A 27 12.71 -42.56 -14.49
CA SER A 27 11.90 -42.28 -15.68
C SER A 27 11.96 -40.79 -16.07
N ALA A 28 11.87 -39.88 -15.10
CA ALA A 28 11.97 -38.45 -15.34
C ALA A 28 13.35 -38.07 -15.90
N ARG A 29 14.43 -38.65 -15.36
CA ARG A 29 15.80 -38.46 -15.85
C ARG A 29 15.94 -38.92 -17.29
N VAL A 30 15.53 -40.14 -17.61
CA VAL A 30 15.63 -40.71 -18.96
C VAL A 30 14.80 -39.91 -19.97
N ASN A 31 13.58 -39.52 -19.61
CA ASN A 31 12.71 -38.74 -20.49
C ASN A 31 13.28 -37.36 -20.79
N GLU A 32 13.78 -36.66 -19.75
CA GLU A 32 14.39 -35.34 -19.93
C GLU A 32 15.70 -35.41 -20.71
N GLU A 33 16.52 -36.45 -20.47
CA GLU A 33 17.74 -36.69 -21.24
C GLU A 33 17.42 -36.89 -22.73
N ASN A 34 16.41 -37.71 -23.05
CA ASN A 34 15.95 -37.92 -24.42
C ASN A 34 15.44 -36.63 -25.06
N ARG A 35 14.68 -35.81 -24.32
CA ARG A 35 14.18 -34.50 -24.79
C ARG A 35 15.34 -33.53 -25.07
N LEU A 36 16.32 -33.47 -24.19
CA LEU A 36 17.51 -32.62 -24.35
C LEU A 36 18.36 -33.06 -25.55
N ARG A 37 18.53 -34.37 -25.75
CA ARG A 37 19.22 -34.95 -26.92
C ARG A 37 18.49 -34.64 -28.23
N GLN A 38 17.17 -34.72 -28.24
CA GLN A 38 16.36 -34.33 -29.40
C GLN A 38 16.45 -32.84 -29.69
N LYS A 39 16.62 -31.99 -28.66
CA LYS A 39 16.80 -30.54 -28.86
C LYS A 39 18.22 -30.20 -29.32
N SER A 40 19.25 -30.89 -28.82
CA SER A 40 20.65 -30.66 -29.19
C SER A 40 20.96 -31.05 -30.64
N SER A 41 20.17 -31.92 -31.27
CA SER A 41 20.30 -32.15 -32.71
C SER A 41 19.99 -30.90 -33.54
N TRP A 42 19.19 -29.98 -32.98
CA TRP A 42 18.90 -28.67 -33.58
C TRP A 42 19.83 -27.57 -33.07
N ASP A 43 20.26 -27.66 -31.81
CA ASP A 43 21.14 -26.70 -31.15
C ASP A 43 22.52 -27.34 -30.89
N ARG A 44 23.47 -27.14 -31.80
CA ARG A 44 24.80 -27.81 -31.86
C ARG A 44 25.71 -27.58 -30.64
N ASN A 45 25.23 -26.94 -29.59
CA ASN A 45 26.03 -26.39 -28.50
C ASN A 45 25.97 -27.19 -27.19
N LEU A 46 25.18 -28.27 -27.10
CA LEU A 46 25.08 -29.07 -25.87
C LEU A 46 25.81 -30.40 -26.01
N SER A 47 26.82 -30.62 -25.16
CA SER A 47 27.52 -31.90 -25.06
C SER A 47 26.64 -32.96 -24.37
N LEU A 48 26.94 -34.23 -24.62
CA LEU A 48 26.21 -35.35 -24.00
C LEU A 48 26.27 -35.31 -22.47
N SER A 49 27.44 -34.97 -21.90
CA SER A 49 27.62 -34.85 -20.45
C SER A 49 26.79 -33.71 -19.85
N GLU A 50 26.67 -32.58 -20.56
CA GLU A 50 25.79 -31.48 -20.13
C GLU A 50 24.31 -31.86 -20.19
N CYS A 51 23.89 -32.62 -21.20
CA CYS A 51 22.53 -33.14 -21.30
C CYS A 51 22.20 -34.06 -20.11
N ILE A 52 23.10 -35.00 -19.78
CA ILE A 52 22.93 -35.91 -18.64
C ILE A 52 22.86 -35.12 -17.33
N SER A 53 23.80 -34.20 -17.09
CA SER A 53 23.81 -33.39 -15.86
C SER A 53 22.57 -32.49 -15.71
N LYS A 54 22.09 -31.89 -16.81
CA LYS A 54 20.83 -31.13 -16.80
C LYS A 54 19.63 -32.02 -16.53
N ALA A 55 19.57 -33.19 -17.16
CA ALA A 55 18.50 -34.16 -16.94
C ALA A 55 18.47 -34.66 -15.49
N GLU A 56 19.62 -34.95 -14.88
CA GLU A 56 19.73 -35.35 -13.48
C GLU A 56 19.21 -34.28 -12.52
N ARG A 57 19.54 -33.00 -12.75
CA ARG A 57 19.02 -31.90 -11.93
C ARG A 57 17.51 -31.71 -12.09
N ALA A 58 17.00 -31.80 -13.31
CA ALA A 58 15.58 -31.64 -13.59
C ALA A 58 14.74 -32.85 -13.13
N ALA A 59 15.33 -34.06 -13.12
CA ALA A 59 14.63 -35.31 -12.78
C ALA A 59 13.93 -35.24 -11.42
N THR A 60 14.58 -34.67 -10.41
CA THR A 60 13.98 -34.49 -9.09
C THR A 60 12.70 -33.66 -9.17
N TYR A 61 12.72 -32.50 -9.81
CA TYR A 61 11.56 -31.61 -9.90
C TYR A 61 10.45 -32.18 -10.79
N ILE A 62 10.81 -32.78 -11.92
CA ILE A 62 9.84 -33.50 -12.77
C ILE A 62 9.18 -34.63 -11.98
N SER A 63 9.95 -35.40 -11.20
CA SER A 63 9.40 -36.51 -10.41
C SER A 63 8.47 -36.03 -9.29
N ILE A 64 8.73 -34.87 -8.68
CA ILE A 64 7.80 -34.23 -7.73
C ILE A 64 6.53 -33.80 -8.46
N ALA A 65 6.65 -33.16 -9.62
CA ALA A 65 5.49 -32.74 -10.40
C ALA A 65 4.62 -33.95 -10.81
N VAL A 66 5.22 -35.01 -11.34
CA VAL A 66 4.54 -36.27 -11.70
C VAL A 66 3.92 -36.94 -10.47
N LEU A 67 4.64 -36.97 -9.34
CA LEU A 67 4.10 -37.47 -8.07
C LEU A 67 2.81 -36.74 -7.71
N ILE A 68 2.81 -35.41 -7.78
CA ILE A 68 1.65 -34.58 -7.45
C ILE A 68 0.51 -34.78 -8.46
N THR A 69 0.79 -34.74 -9.77
CA THR A 69 -0.28 -34.70 -10.79
C THR A 69 -0.81 -36.07 -11.17
N GLU A 70 0.00 -37.13 -11.08
CA GLU A 70 -0.36 -38.46 -11.61
C GLU A 70 -0.47 -39.54 -10.53
N VAL A 71 0.23 -39.40 -9.40
CA VAL A 71 0.31 -40.46 -8.37
C VAL A 71 -0.51 -40.11 -7.13
N TRP A 72 -0.50 -38.85 -6.71
CA TRP A 72 -1.32 -38.40 -5.59
C TRP A 72 -2.81 -38.54 -5.91
N SER A 73 -3.56 -39.02 -4.92
CA SER A 73 -4.99 -39.12 -5.05
C SER A 73 -5.64 -37.73 -5.11
N PRO A 74 -6.88 -37.62 -5.65
CA PRO A 74 -7.61 -36.35 -5.63
C PRO A 74 -7.72 -35.75 -4.22
N LYS A 75 -7.96 -36.58 -3.20
CA LYS A 75 -8.03 -36.17 -1.79
C LYS A 75 -6.71 -35.53 -1.32
N MET A 76 -5.57 -36.14 -1.64
CA MET A 76 -4.25 -35.60 -1.29
C MET A 76 -3.96 -34.28 -2.01
N ARG A 77 -4.28 -34.18 -3.31
CA ARG A 77 -4.06 -32.93 -4.07
C ARG A 77 -4.85 -31.77 -3.48
N LYS A 78 -6.12 -31.99 -3.15
CA LYS A 78 -6.99 -30.99 -2.50
C LYS A 78 -6.45 -30.59 -1.12
N TYR A 79 -5.93 -31.57 -0.36
CA TYR A 79 -5.30 -31.29 0.92
C TYR A 79 -4.05 -30.42 0.78
N ALA A 80 -3.14 -30.80 -0.11
CA ALA A 80 -1.91 -30.05 -0.39
C ALA A 80 -2.21 -28.66 -0.93
N GLU A 81 -3.22 -28.50 -1.80
CA GLU A 81 -3.69 -27.20 -2.27
C GLU A 81 -4.10 -26.30 -1.10
N LYS A 82 -4.94 -26.81 -0.18
CA LYS A 82 -5.35 -26.05 1.00
C LYS A 82 -4.14 -25.60 1.84
N LEU A 83 -3.16 -26.49 2.04
CA LEU A 83 -1.92 -26.14 2.75
C LEU A 83 -1.13 -25.05 2.02
N MET A 84 -0.97 -25.15 0.70
CA MET A 84 -0.22 -24.17 -0.10
C MET A 84 -0.91 -22.81 -0.16
N LEU A 85 -2.24 -22.76 -0.24
CA LEU A 85 -3.01 -21.51 -0.20
C LEU A 85 -2.95 -20.85 1.18
N ASN A 86 -3.08 -21.62 2.26
CA ASN A 86 -2.87 -21.10 3.61
C ASN A 86 -1.46 -20.55 3.80
N LYS A 87 -0.45 -21.27 3.29
CA LYS A 87 0.94 -20.84 3.32
C LYS A 87 1.16 -19.55 2.52
N ALA A 88 0.53 -19.42 1.36
CA ALA A 88 0.53 -18.20 0.56
C ALA A 88 -0.07 -17.00 1.29
N ILE A 89 -1.15 -17.19 2.05
CA ILE A 89 -1.73 -16.14 2.90
C ILE A 89 -0.77 -15.76 4.02
N CYS A 90 -0.20 -16.74 4.73
CA CYS A 90 0.76 -16.46 5.81
C CYS A 90 1.99 -15.69 5.32
N GLU A 91 2.40 -15.88 4.06
CA GLU A 91 3.53 -15.17 3.44
C GLU A 91 3.11 -13.96 2.59
N ASN A 92 1.84 -13.52 2.68
CA ASN A 92 1.28 -12.33 2.00
C ASN A 92 1.34 -12.37 0.46
N TYR A 93 1.30 -13.55 -0.14
CA TYR A 93 1.09 -13.70 -1.59
C TYR A 93 -0.39 -13.64 -1.98
N LEU A 94 -1.29 -13.93 -1.05
CA LEU A 94 -2.75 -13.90 -1.20
C LEU A 94 -3.41 -13.31 0.04
N GLU A 95 -4.59 -12.73 -0.13
CA GLU A 95 -5.50 -12.40 0.97
C GLU A 95 -6.48 -13.57 1.22
N SER A 96 -7.05 -13.66 2.44
CA SER A 96 -8.06 -14.69 2.74
C SER A 96 -9.28 -14.59 1.83
N LYS A 97 -9.61 -13.39 1.35
CA LYS A 97 -10.72 -13.16 0.41
C LYS A 97 -10.44 -13.75 -0.98
N ASP A 98 -9.18 -13.98 -1.34
CA ASP A 98 -8.78 -14.42 -2.69
C ASP A 98 -9.02 -15.92 -2.90
N ILE A 99 -9.03 -16.72 -1.82
CA ILE A 99 -9.18 -18.19 -1.90
C ILE A 99 -10.41 -18.59 -2.74
N LYS A 100 -11.52 -17.86 -2.59
CA LYS A 100 -12.76 -18.14 -3.32
C LYS A 100 -12.62 -18.02 -4.84
N PHE A 101 -11.60 -17.31 -5.32
CA PHE A 101 -11.31 -17.08 -6.75
C PHE A 101 -10.22 -17.99 -7.29
N VAL A 102 -9.42 -18.62 -6.44
CA VAL A 102 -8.39 -19.58 -6.86
C VAL A 102 -9.01 -20.93 -7.26
N CYS A 103 -10.15 -21.30 -6.65
CA CYS A 103 -10.83 -22.57 -6.88
C CYS A 103 -11.67 -22.58 -8.18
N VAL A 104 -11.01 -22.58 -9.34
CA VAL A 104 -11.69 -22.67 -10.63
C VAL A 104 -11.38 -24.05 -11.23
N LEU A 105 -12.33 -24.99 -11.05
CA LEU A 105 -12.51 -26.25 -11.80
C LEU A 105 -11.75 -27.51 -11.36
N ASP A 106 -12.10 -28.08 -10.21
CA ASP A 106 -12.18 -29.54 -10.09
C ASP A 106 -13.43 -29.89 -9.25
N SER A 107 -14.53 -30.17 -9.96
CA SER A 107 -15.80 -30.62 -9.38
C SER A 107 -15.90 -32.16 -9.33
N ALA A 108 -14.76 -32.85 -9.36
CA ALA A 108 -14.74 -34.29 -9.22
C ALA A 108 -15.31 -34.65 -7.83
N GLU A 109 -16.48 -35.29 -7.84
CA GLU A 109 -17.13 -35.83 -6.66
C GLU A 109 -16.16 -36.75 -5.89
N GLU A 110 -16.21 -36.66 -4.57
CA GLU A 110 -15.30 -37.37 -3.67
C GLU A 110 -15.60 -38.87 -3.71
N GLU A 111 -14.81 -39.65 -4.43
CA GLU A 111 -14.69 -41.08 -4.13
C GLU A 111 -13.88 -41.23 -2.83
N GLU A 112 -14.42 -41.98 -1.86
CA GLU A 112 -13.69 -42.39 -0.67
C GLU A 112 -12.47 -43.21 -1.07
N ASP A 113 -11.31 -42.57 -1.15
CA ASP A 113 -10.05 -43.27 -1.31
C ASP A 113 -9.43 -43.64 0.06
N GLY A 114 -8.74 -44.77 0.09
CA GLY A 114 -8.04 -45.27 1.29
C GLY A 114 -6.78 -44.47 1.65
N TRP A 115 -6.65 -43.21 1.22
CA TRP A 115 -5.54 -42.33 1.63
C TRP A 115 -5.81 -41.75 3.02
N VAL A 116 -4.95 -42.09 3.96
CA VAL A 116 -4.93 -41.55 5.32
C VAL A 116 -3.90 -40.41 5.35
N ILE A 117 -4.36 -39.20 5.66
CA ILE A 117 -3.53 -38.01 5.80
C ILE A 117 -3.44 -37.72 7.30
N GLU A 118 -2.40 -38.24 7.96
CA GLU A 118 -2.12 -38.01 9.38
C GLU A 118 -0.68 -37.52 9.52
N ASP A 119 -0.50 -36.35 10.13
CA ASP A 119 0.80 -35.75 10.49
C ASP A 119 1.79 -35.53 9.33
N GLN A 120 1.30 -35.14 8.15
CA GLN A 120 2.13 -34.93 6.93
C GLN A 120 2.33 -33.47 6.54
N ASP A 121 1.73 -32.50 7.23
CA ASP A 121 1.68 -31.09 6.82
C ASP A 121 3.08 -30.49 6.61
N ASP A 122 3.95 -30.65 7.60
CA ASP A 122 5.32 -30.14 7.54
C ASP A 122 6.12 -30.77 6.39
N ILE A 123 5.89 -32.06 6.12
CA ILE A 123 6.58 -32.79 5.04
C ILE A 123 6.08 -32.32 3.68
N ILE A 124 4.76 -32.13 3.51
CA ILE A 124 4.15 -31.63 2.28
C ILE A 124 4.61 -30.20 2.02
N ILE A 125 4.59 -29.34 3.05
CA ILE A 125 5.07 -27.97 2.97
C ILE A 125 6.54 -27.96 2.60
N ASP A 126 7.40 -28.71 3.27
CA ASP A 126 8.82 -28.71 2.96
C ASP A 126 9.12 -29.25 1.55
N LEU A 127 8.41 -30.31 1.13
CA LEU A 127 8.56 -30.87 -0.21
C LEU A 127 8.13 -29.90 -1.31
N ILE A 128 6.95 -29.27 -1.20
CA ILE A 128 6.39 -28.43 -2.27
C ILE A 128 6.91 -26.98 -2.17
N TRP A 129 6.78 -26.38 -0.99
CA TRP A 129 7.07 -24.97 -0.80
C TRP A 129 8.56 -24.68 -0.88
N ASN A 130 9.38 -25.50 -0.20
CA ASN A 130 10.81 -25.29 -0.07
C ASN A 130 11.61 -26.07 -1.12
N LYS A 131 11.47 -27.40 -1.19
CA LYS A 131 12.29 -28.25 -2.08
C LYS A 131 11.90 -28.10 -3.55
N TYR A 132 10.61 -28.15 -3.86
CA TYR A 132 10.11 -27.87 -5.20
C TYR A 132 10.07 -26.36 -5.51
N ASN A 133 10.27 -25.51 -4.50
CA ASN A 133 10.39 -24.05 -4.60
C ASN A 133 9.17 -23.38 -5.26
N MET A 134 7.96 -23.83 -4.88
CA MET A 134 6.71 -23.18 -5.29
C MET A 134 6.64 -21.73 -4.79
N LYS A 135 7.32 -21.41 -3.68
CA LYS A 135 7.46 -20.04 -3.17
C LYS A 135 8.01 -19.07 -4.22
N ALA A 136 9.10 -19.43 -4.92
CA ALA A 136 9.68 -18.57 -5.95
C ALA A 136 8.71 -18.33 -7.12
N TYR A 137 7.87 -19.30 -7.44
CA TYR A 137 6.83 -19.10 -8.44
C TYR A 137 5.73 -18.15 -7.95
N PHE A 138 5.25 -18.31 -6.72
CA PHE A 138 4.24 -17.41 -6.15
C PHE A 138 4.74 -15.97 -6.05
N ASP A 139 6.02 -15.79 -5.74
CA ASP A 139 6.68 -14.49 -5.80
C ASP A 139 6.63 -13.86 -7.20
N GLN A 140 6.97 -14.62 -8.24
CA GLN A 140 6.89 -14.16 -9.64
C GLN A 140 5.46 -13.76 -10.04
N VAL A 141 4.45 -14.56 -9.67
CA VAL A 141 3.04 -14.24 -9.96
C VAL A 141 2.61 -12.97 -9.21
N ASN A 142 2.99 -12.84 -7.93
CA ASN A 142 2.65 -11.67 -7.13
C ASN A 142 3.29 -10.38 -7.67
N VAL A 143 4.57 -10.44 -8.08
CA VAL A 143 5.27 -9.32 -8.73
C VAL A 143 4.56 -8.93 -10.02
N HIS A 144 4.18 -9.90 -10.86
CA HIS A 144 3.45 -9.62 -12.09
C HIS A 144 2.08 -8.96 -11.82
N ARG A 145 1.28 -9.50 -10.88
CA ARG A 145 0.00 -8.89 -10.46
C ARG A 145 0.17 -7.45 -9.96
N LEU A 146 1.23 -7.16 -9.23
CA LEU A 146 1.57 -5.79 -8.82
C LEU A 146 1.80 -4.87 -10.03
N TRP A 147 2.46 -5.34 -11.08
CA TRP A 147 2.65 -4.56 -12.31
C TRP A 147 1.36 -4.34 -13.09
N VAL A 148 0.46 -5.32 -13.10
CA VAL A 148 -0.89 -5.17 -13.66
C VAL A 148 -1.69 -4.14 -12.89
N GLN A 149 -1.70 -4.20 -11.55
CA GLN A 149 -2.34 -3.21 -10.69
C GLN A 149 -1.78 -1.80 -10.92
N ARG A 150 -0.45 -1.64 -10.98
CA ARG A 150 0.19 -0.35 -11.28
C ARG A 150 -0.18 0.18 -12.66
N SER A 151 -0.32 -0.70 -13.64
CA SER A 151 -0.71 -0.33 -15.00
C SER A 151 -2.16 0.13 -15.04
N TYR A 152 -3.05 -0.58 -14.34
CA TYR A 152 -4.43 -0.19 -14.13
C TYR A 152 -4.53 1.18 -13.46
N ASP A 153 -3.83 1.40 -12.34
CA ASP A 153 -3.91 2.67 -11.61
C ASP A 153 -3.53 3.88 -12.45
N ARG A 154 -2.60 3.71 -13.40
CA ARG A 154 -2.20 4.75 -14.36
C ARG A 154 -3.17 4.96 -15.50
N LEU A 155 -3.90 3.92 -15.90
CA LEU A 155 -4.71 3.92 -17.12
C LEU A 155 -6.21 3.91 -16.87
N LYS A 156 -6.66 3.70 -15.62
CA LYS A 156 -8.08 3.57 -15.26
C LYS A 156 -8.93 4.76 -15.67
N GLY A 157 -8.36 5.98 -15.69
CA GLY A 157 -9.05 7.18 -16.19
C GLY A 157 -9.45 7.09 -17.67
N PHE A 158 -8.79 6.24 -18.46
CA PHE A 158 -9.11 5.96 -19.86
C PHE A 158 -9.96 4.70 -20.06
N MET A 159 -10.16 3.91 -18.98
CA MET A 159 -10.80 2.59 -19.00
C MET A 159 -12.00 2.56 -18.04
N PRO A 160 -13.02 3.44 -18.22
CA PRO A 160 -14.14 3.54 -17.27
C PRO A 160 -14.97 2.25 -17.16
N SER A 161 -14.95 1.39 -18.17
CA SER A 161 -15.62 0.09 -18.19
C SER A 161 -14.88 -0.99 -17.38
N LEU A 162 -13.60 -0.78 -17.04
CA LEU A 162 -12.80 -1.79 -16.34
C LEU A 162 -12.82 -1.57 -14.82
N CYS A 163 -13.53 -2.46 -14.13
CA CYS A 163 -13.66 -2.43 -12.67
C CYS A 163 -12.37 -2.86 -11.95
N PRO A 164 -12.04 -2.25 -10.78
CA PRO A 164 -10.88 -2.66 -9.98
C PRO A 164 -10.90 -4.13 -9.58
N GLU A 165 -12.07 -4.69 -9.25
CA GLU A 165 -12.21 -6.10 -8.82
C GLU A 165 -11.78 -7.09 -9.93
N VAL A 166 -11.92 -6.74 -11.22
CA VAL A 166 -11.38 -7.56 -12.33
C VAL A 166 -9.86 -7.63 -12.26
N ILE A 167 -9.22 -6.51 -11.92
CA ILE A 167 -7.76 -6.42 -11.78
C ILE A 167 -7.26 -7.09 -10.51
N GLU A 168 -7.99 -6.98 -9.40
CA GLU A 168 -7.67 -7.74 -8.18
C GLU A 168 -7.67 -9.25 -8.44
N ARG A 169 -8.58 -9.72 -9.31
CA ARG A 169 -8.70 -11.13 -9.67
C ARG A 169 -7.71 -11.61 -10.72
N HIS A 170 -7.01 -10.69 -11.37
CA HIS A 170 -6.08 -11.01 -12.44
C HIS A 170 -5.10 -12.09 -11.99
N ASP A 171 -5.01 -13.15 -12.78
CA ASP A 171 -4.09 -14.28 -12.58
C ASP A 171 -4.26 -15.05 -11.26
N LEU A 172 -5.35 -14.88 -10.50
CA LEU A 172 -5.53 -15.66 -9.27
C LEU A 172 -5.58 -17.17 -9.52
N THR A 173 -6.03 -17.63 -10.69
CA THR A 173 -6.02 -19.07 -11.01
C THR A 173 -4.61 -19.65 -11.12
N LYS A 174 -3.56 -18.83 -11.30
CA LYS A 174 -2.16 -19.28 -11.27
C LYS A 174 -1.72 -19.80 -9.90
N PHE A 175 -2.44 -19.44 -8.83
CA PHE A 175 -2.25 -20.02 -7.50
C PHE A 175 -2.96 -21.36 -7.31
N ALA A 176 -3.86 -21.74 -8.23
CA ALA A 176 -4.52 -23.05 -8.18
C ALA A 176 -3.46 -24.14 -8.30
N PHE A 177 -3.60 -25.18 -7.49
CA PHE A 177 -2.49 -26.11 -7.26
C PHE A 177 -2.03 -26.82 -8.54
N SER A 178 -2.98 -27.19 -9.40
CA SER A 178 -2.71 -27.83 -10.71
C SER A 178 -1.91 -26.90 -11.64
N GLN A 179 -2.23 -25.60 -11.67
CA GLN A 179 -1.48 -24.62 -12.45
C GLN A 179 -0.10 -24.37 -11.83
N ALA A 180 -0.06 -24.12 -10.53
CA ALA A 180 1.16 -23.77 -9.78
C ALA A 180 2.28 -24.82 -9.93
N VAL A 181 1.93 -26.10 -9.92
CA VAL A 181 2.88 -27.19 -10.14
C VAL A 181 3.52 -27.07 -11.52
N GLY A 182 2.73 -26.93 -12.59
CA GLY A 182 3.25 -26.84 -13.95
C GLY A 182 4.06 -25.56 -14.20
N TYR A 183 3.59 -24.42 -13.70
CA TYR A 183 4.30 -23.16 -13.88
C TYR A 183 5.61 -23.11 -13.08
N THR A 184 5.66 -23.70 -11.87
CA THR A 184 6.92 -23.81 -11.11
C THR A 184 7.96 -24.62 -11.90
N LEU A 185 7.54 -25.75 -12.52
CA LEU A 185 8.42 -26.55 -13.36
C LEU A 185 9.02 -25.73 -14.52
N LYS A 186 8.19 -24.89 -15.14
CA LYS A 186 8.59 -24.05 -16.27
C LYS A 186 9.46 -22.86 -15.88
N PHE A 187 9.03 -22.06 -14.92
CA PHE A 187 9.59 -20.73 -14.66
C PHE A 187 10.62 -20.72 -13.53
N VAL A 188 10.54 -21.67 -12.59
CA VAL A 188 11.55 -21.83 -11.53
C VAL A 188 12.62 -22.81 -11.98
N HIS A 189 12.22 -23.96 -12.52
CA HIS A 189 13.15 -25.04 -12.89
C HIS A 189 13.54 -25.06 -14.37
N SER A 190 13.07 -24.10 -15.17
CA SER A 190 13.39 -24.00 -16.61
C SER A 190 13.12 -25.29 -17.41
N THR A 191 12.19 -26.12 -16.96
CA THR A 191 11.94 -27.45 -17.48
C THR A 191 10.66 -27.46 -18.33
N ALA A 192 10.75 -27.94 -19.56
CA ALA A 192 9.62 -28.03 -20.47
C ALA A 192 9.03 -29.45 -20.44
N HIS A 193 7.95 -29.62 -19.69
CA HIS A 193 7.23 -30.88 -19.51
C HIS A 193 5.76 -30.73 -19.87
N ASP A 194 5.07 -31.82 -20.19
CA ASP A 194 3.65 -31.81 -20.56
C ASP A 194 2.74 -31.31 -19.43
N ILE A 195 3.14 -31.49 -18.17
CA ILE A 195 2.46 -30.91 -16.99
C ILE A 195 2.37 -29.39 -17.09
N TRP A 196 3.44 -28.72 -17.53
CA TRP A 196 3.39 -27.27 -17.78
C TRP A 196 2.44 -26.92 -18.93
N ARG A 197 2.45 -27.69 -20.03
CA ARG A 197 1.55 -27.47 -21.16
C ARG A 197 0.10 -27.56 -20.72
N ILE A 198 -0.26 -28.60 -19.95
CA ILE A 198 -1.60 -28.80 -19.40
C ILE A 198 -1.99 -27.64 -18.48
N ALA A 199 -1.11 -27.24 -17.56
CA ALA A 199 -1.32 -26.08 -16.68
C ALA A 199 -1.53 -24.78 -17.45
N CYS A 200 -0.72 -24.54 -18.48
CA CYS A 200 -0.80 -23.37 -19.34
C CYS A 200 -2.09 -23.36 -20.16
N ASP A 201 -2.45 -24.49 -20.79
CA ASP A 201 -3.69 -24.61 -21.55
C ASP A 201 -4.88 -24.38 -20.64
N PHE A 202 -4.89 -24.98 -19.45
CA PHE A 202 -5.93 -24.77 -18.47
C PHE A 202 -6.06 -23.30 -18.06
N HIS A 203 -4.96 -22.59 -17.82
CA HIS A 203 -4.99 -21.15 -17.53
C HIS A 203 -5.56 -20.34 -18.71
N LEU A 204 -5.00 -20.56 -19.91
CA LEU A 204 -5.38 -19.82 -21.13
C LEU A 204 -6.86 -20.00 -21.49
N HIS A 205 -7.45 -21.15 -21.20
CA HIS A 205 -8.83 -21.48 -21.59
C HIS A 205 -9.87 -21.17 -20.50
N ASN A 206 -9.45 -20.74 -19.32
CA ASN A 206 -10.35 -20.46 -18.19
C ASN A 206 -10.32 -19.00 -17.71
N GLU A 207 -9.30 -18.22 -18.10
CA GLU A 207 -9.30 -16.79 -17.83
C GLU A 207 -9.89 -16.00 -19.00
N PRO A 208 -10.86 -15.11 -18.76
CA PRO A 208 -11.57 -14.40 -19.82
C PRO A 208 -10.70 -13.33 -20.52
N HIS A 209 -9.56 -12.91 -19.95
CA HIS A 209 -8.62 -12.02 -20.64
C HIS A 209 -7.69 -12.75 -21.63
N HIS A 210 -7.83 -14.07 -21.83
CA HIS A 210 -7.09 -14.81 -22.86
C HIS A 210 -7.96 -15.12 -24.10
N PRO A 211 -7.45 -14.95 -25.33
CA PRO A 211 -8.21 -15.22 -26.56
C PRO A 211 -8.68 -16.66 -26.67
N GLN A 212 -7.97 -17.60 -26.05
CA GLN A 212 -8.30 -19.03 -26.09
C GLN A 212 -9.65 -19.32 -25.45
N THR A 213 -10.04 -18.59 -24.41
CA THR A 213 -11.38 -18.65 -23.81
C THR A 213 -12.49 -18.27 -24.80
N TRP A 214 -12.21 -17.40 -25.77
CA TRP A 214 -13.16 -16.90 -26.78
C TRP A 214 -13.11 -17.66 -28.10
N SER A 215 -12.20 -18.61 -28.23
CA SER A 215 -11.95 -19.31 -29.50
C SER A 215 -13.12 -20.22 -29.92
N LYS A 216 -13.16 -20.55 -31.22
CA LYS A 216 -14.20 -21.39 -31.84
C LYS A 216 -14.24 -22.85 -31.37
N ILE A 217 -13.29 -23.30 -30.55
CA ILE A 217 -13.34 -24.66 -29.98
C ILE A 217 -14.44 -24.81 -28.91
N TYR A 218 -14.95 -23.68 -28.38
CA TYR A 218 -16.08 -23.67 -27.45
C TYR A 218 -17.36 -23.20 -28.14
N THR A 219 -18.45 -23.89 -27.83
CA THR A 219 -19.81 -23.47 -28.17
C THR A 219 -20.17 -22.18 -27.42
N PRO A 220 -21.11 -21.37 -27.93
CA PRO A 220 -21.63 -20.20 -27.22
C PRO A 220 -22.07 -20.51 -25.78
N GLU A 221 -22.73 -21.66 -25.58
CA GLU A 221 -23.21 -22.12 -24.27
C GLU A 221 -22.06 -22.43 -23.31
N GLU A 222 -20.98 -23.07 -23.79
CA GLU A 222 -19.79 -23.34 -22.97
C GLU A 222 -19.08 -22.06 -22.56
N LYS A 223 -18.94 -21.09 -23.48
CA LYS A 223 -18.34 -19.78 -23.15
C LYS A 223 -19.18 -19.04 -22.11
N CYS A 224 -20.51 -19.03 -22.28
CA CYS A 224 -21.42 -18.42 -21.32
C CYS A 224 -21.28 -19.07 -19.94
N LYS A 225 -21.35 -20.41 -19.85
CA LYS A 225 -21.22 -21.16 -18.60
C LYS A 225 -19.87 -20.94 -17.91
N LYS A 226 -18.78 -20.89 -18.68
CA LYS A 226 -17.45 -20.58 -18.14
C LYS A 226 -17.40 -19.20 -17.53
N LEU A 227 -17.98 -18.21 -18.22
CA LEU A 227 -18.01 -16.84 -17.76
C LEU A 227 -18.93 -16.66 -16.54
N GLU A 228 -20.09 -17.32 -16.51
CA GLU A 228 -20.94 -17.40 -15.31
C GLU A 228 -20.18 -17.96 -14.10
N LEU A 229 -19.41 -19.04 -14.31
CA LEU A 229 -18.60 -19.64 -13.26
C LEU A 229 -17.48 -18.70 -12.80
N TRP A 230 -16.80 -18.04 -13.74
CA TRP A 230 -15.78 -17.04 -13.40
C TRP A 230 -16.39 -15.87 -12.63
N MET A 231 -17.58 -15.41 -13.01
CA MET A 231 -18.29 -14.30 -12.35
C MET A 231 -18.97 -14.72 -11.03
N LYS A 232 -18.99 -16.02 -10.72
CA LYS A 232 -19.48 -16.51 -9.43
C LYS A 232 -18.65 -15.88 -8.31
N CYS A 233 -19.32 -15.35 -7.30
CA CYS A 233 -18.74 -14.61 -6.17
C CYS A 233 -18.25 -13.19 -6.45
N ALA A 234 -18.65 -12.58 -7.58
CA ALA A 234 -18.48 -11.14 -7.81
C ALA A 234 -19.16 -10.34 -6.69
N GLY A 235 -18.37 -9.49 -6.02
CA GLY A 235 -18.86 -8.66 -4.91
C GLY A 235 -19.58 -7.41 -5.39
N GLU A 236 -19.14 -6.85 -6.52
CA GLU A 236 -19.65 -5.59 -7.04
C GLU A 236 -20.50 -5.76 -8.31
N ILE A 237 -21.60 -4.98 -8.35
CA ILE A 237 -22.46 -4.83 -9.52
C ILE A 237 -22.13 -3.46 -10.14
N CYS A 238 -21.56 -3.45 -11.34
CA CYS A 238 -21.28 -2.25 -12.12
C CYS A 238 -22.32 -2.13 -13.23
N ASP A 239 -23.00 -0.97 -13.35
CA ASP A 239 -24.09 -0.75 -14.31
C ASP A 239 -25.22 -1.80 -14.26
N GLY A 240 -25.47 -2.37 -13.08
CA GLY A 240 -26.51 -3.40 -12.89
C GLY A 240 -26.08 -4.83 -13.22
N PHE A 241 -24.84 -5.06 -13.66
CA PHE A 241 -24.29 -6.38 -13.98
C PHE A 241 -22.97 -6.65 -13.23
N PRO A 242 -22.64 -7.91 -12.90
CA PRO A 242 -21.33 -8.18 -12.31
C PRO A 242 -20.23 -7.76 -13.28
N TYR A 243 -19.27 -6.98 -12.79
CA TYR A 243 -18.18 -6.39 -13.59
C TYR A 243 -18.59 -5.60 -14.84
N GLY A 244 -19.85 -5.14 -14.94
CA GLY A 244 -20.35 -4.41 -16.11
C GLY A 244 -20.61 -5.29 -17.35
N VAL A 245 -20.61 -6.61 -17.22
CA VAL A 245 -20.83 -7.54 -18.36
C VAL A 245 -22.23 -8.13 -18.32
N ASN A 246 -23.09 -7.75 -19.27
CA ASN A 246 -24.39 -8.35 -19.45
C ASN A 246 -24.32 -9.62 -20.31
N LEU A 247 -24.31 -10.78 -19.64
CA LEU A 247 -24.25 -12.09 -20.29
C LEU A 247 -25.45 -12.35 -21.22
N ALA A 248 -26.62 -11.79 -20.94
CA ALA A 248 -27.82 -12.02 -21.76
C ALA A 248 -27.74 -11.36 -23.14
N THR A 249 -26.91 -10.32 -23.29
CA THR A 249 -26.79 -9.55 -24.54
C THR A 249 -25.44 -9.74 -25.24
N HIS A 250 -24.52 -10.48 -24.63
CA HIS A 250 -23.20 -10.69 -25.20
C HIS A 250 -23.22 -11.74 -26.32
N ASP A 251 -22.54 -11.46 -27.44
CA ASP A 251 -22.46 -12.38 -28.57
C ASP A 251 -21.37 -13.44 -28.36
N PHE A 252 -21.73 -14.54 -27.69
CA PHE A 252 -20.82 -15.67 -27.48
C PHE A 252 -20.47 -16.47 -28.75
N ALA A 253 -21.16 -16.22 -29.88
CA ALA A 253 -20.75 -16.80 -31.16
C ALA A 253 -19.51 -16.11 -31.73
N SER A 254 -19.22 -14.89 -31.30
CA SER A 254 -18.01 -14.15 -31.68
C SER A 254 -16.74 -14.69 -31.00
N GLU A 255 -15.59 -14.38 -31.60
CA GLU A 255 -14.26 -14.52 -30.98
C GLU A 255 -13.83 -13.21 -30.28
N ASP A 256 -14.70 -12.19 -30.31
CA ASP A 256 -14.48 -10.92 -29.62
C ASP A 256 -14.76 -11.06 -28.12
N PHE A 257 -13.74 -10.85 -27.30
CA PHE A 257 -13.85 -10.45 -25.91
C PHE A 257 -14.95 -9.41 -25.65
N ALA A 258 -15.62 -9.52 -24.50
CA ALA A 258 -16.26 -8.36 -23.88
C ALA A 258 -15.22 -7.26 -23.58
N GLU A 259 -15.63 -6.00 -23.69
CA GLU A 259 -14.71 -4.84 -23.59
C GLU A 259 -13.85 -4.87 -22.31
N VAL A 260 -14.44 -5.22 -21.17
CA VAL A 260 -13.76 -5.31 -19.88
C VAL A 260 -12.57 -6.28 -19.94
N PHE A 261 -12.75 -7.47 -20.50
CA PHE A 261 -11.70 -8.47 -20.62
C PHE A 261 -10.70 -8.16 -21.74
N LEU A 262 -11.12 -7.42 -22.77
CA LEU A 262 -10.19 -6.88 -23.77
C LEU A 262 -9.23 -5.86 -23.13
N LEU A 263 -9.75 -4.98 -22.28
CA LEU A 263 -8.95 -3.99 -21.56
C LEU A 263 -8.03 -4.65 -20.52
N GLU A 264 -8.51 -5.66 -19.78
CA GLU A 264 -7.68 -6.48 -18.90
C GLU A 264 -6.54 -7.18 -19.69
N SER A 265 -6.86 -7.82 -20.83
CA SER A 265 -5.86 -8.46 -21.70
C SER A 265 -4.83 -7.46 -22.22
N PHE A 266 -5.23 -6.22 -22.47
CA PHE A 266 -4.31 -5.17 -22.88
C PHE A 266 -3.42 -4.71 -21.73
N LEU A 267 -3.97 -4.58 -20.51
CA LEU A 267 -3.21 -4.23 -19.31
C LEU A 267 -2.19 -5.30 -18.93
N ASP A 268 -2.52 -6.58 -19.05
CA ASP A 268 -1.57 -7.68 -18.89
C ASP A 268 -0.35 -7.48 -19.80
N MET A 269 -0.57 -7.24 -21.10
CA MET A 269 0.53 -6.96 -22.03
C MET A 269 1.33 -5.71 -21.67
N VAL A 270 0.67 -4.64 -21.23
CA VAL A 270 1.33 -3.41 -20.75
C VAL A 270 2.20 -3.70 -19.53
N ALA A 271 1.69 -4.48 -18.58
CA ALA A 271 2.40 -4.87 -17.37
C ALA A 271 3.62 -5.74 -17.69
N VAL A 272 3.46 -6.75 -18.56
CA VAL A 272 4.58 -7.60 -19.02
C VAL A 272 5.66 -6.76 -19.72
N GLU A 273 5.26 -5.84 -20.60
CA GLU A 273 6.19 -4.97 -21.31
C GLU A 273 6.93 -4.04 -20.32
N TRP A 274 6.21 -3.46 -19.38
CA TRP A 274 6.76 -2.57 -18.36
C TRP A 274 7.72 -3.30 -17.42
N GLU A 275 7.29 -4.45 -16.91
CA GLU A 275 8.05 -5.32 -16.00
C GLU A 275 9.35 -5.80 -16.66
N ARG A 276 9.26 -6.32 -17.90
CA ARG A 276 10.35 -7.13 -18.48
C ARG A 276 11.22 -6.40 -19.48
N LYS A 277 10.66 -5.42 -20.22
CA LYS A 277 11.41 -4.70 -21.26
C LYS A 277 11.78 -3.28 -20.87
N LYS A 278 10.95 -2.62 -20.06
CA LYS A 278 11.15 -1.21 -19.67
C LYS A 278 11.81 -1.07 -18.29
N GLY A 279 12.42 -2.15 -17.80
CA GLY A 279 13.29 -2.15 -16.63
C GLY A 279 12.61 -1.73 -15.34
N GLN A 280 11.29 -1.89 -15.21
CA GLN A 280 10.54 -1.53 -14.00
C GLN A 280 10.65 -0.05 -13.62
N GLN A 281 10.98 0.83 -14.59
CA GLN A 281 11.14 2.26 -14.38
C GLN A 281 9.81 2.91 -13.99
N LEU A 282 9.75 3.49 -12.78
CA LEU A 282 8.55 4.13 -12.25
C LEU A 282 8.30 5.53 -12.84
N ASP A 283 9.27 6.13 -13.53
CA ASP A 283 9.17 7.45 -14.16
C ASP A 283 8.75 7.40 -15.64
N ILE A 284 8.42 6.21 -16.16
CA ILE A 284 7.93 6.04 -17.53
C ILE A 284 6.68 6.88 -17.80
N THR A 285 6.65 7.54 -18.96
CA THR A 285 5.49 8.33 -19.40
C THR A 285 4.28 7.44 -19.69
N THR A 286 3.07 8.00 -19.62
CA THR A 286 1.85 7.23 -19.96
C THR A 286 1.87 6.80 -21.44
N THR A 287 2.46 7.64 -22.31
CA THR A 287 2.71 7.33 -23.73
C THR A 287 3.59 6.10 -23.92
N ASP A 288 4.73 6.06 -23.24
CA ASP A 288 5.68 4.95 -23.34
C ASP A 288 5.10 3.71 -22.68
N LEU A 289 4.36 3.87 -21.58
CA LEU A 289 3.69 2.77 -20.89
C LEU A 289 2.78 1.98 -21.84
N VAL A 290 1.89 2.66 -22.56
CA VAL A 290 0.92 2.01 -23.47
C VAL A 290 1.53 1.54 -24.79
N TYR A 291 2.83 1.79 -25.05
CA TYR A 291 3.48 1.27 -26.25
C TYR A 291 3.57 -0.27 -26.17
N ILE A 292 2.95 -0.92 -27.16
CA ILE A 292 2.98 -2.36 -27.41
C ILE A 292 3.31 -2.56 -28.89
N GLU A 293 4.22 -3.49 -29.20
CA GLU A 293 4.55 -3.83 -30.58
C GLU A 293 3.35 -4.46 -31.30
N ASP A 294 3.13 -4.10 -32.57
CA ASP A 294 1.97 -4.53 -33.36
C ASP A 294 1.82 -6.07 -33.45
N ARG A 295 2.92 -6.83 -33.38
CA ARG A 295 2.89 -8.30 -33.39
C ARG A 295 2.12 -8.90 -32.21
N PHE A 296 2.11 -8.25 -31.05
CA PHE A 296 1.35 -8.75 -29.90
C PHE A 296 -0.15 -8.44 -30.04
N LEU A 297 -0.49 -7.32 -30.68
CA LEU A 297 -1.86 -6.97 -31.01
C LEU A 297 -2.48 -7.88 -32.09
N CYS A 298 -1.66 -8.70 -32.76
CA CYS A 298 -2.14 -9.69 -33.71
C CYS A 298 -2.99 -10.79 -33.08
N ARG A 299 -2.95 -10.97 -31.75
CA ARG A 299 -3.81 -11.91 -31.02
C ARG A 299 -5.29 -11.49 -30.99
N TYR A 300 -5.58 -10.21 -31.24
CA TYR A 300 -6.93 -9.68 -31.28
C TYR A 300 -7.52 -9.74 -32.69
N THR A 301 -8.85 -9.83 -32.76
CA THR A 301 -9.61 -9.66 -34.00
C THR A 301 -9.38 -8.25 -34.58
N VAL A 302 -9.72 -8.07 -35.87
CA VAL A 302 -9.52 -6.77 -36.53
C VAL A 302 -10.28 -5.62 -35.84
N PRO A 303 -11.57 -5.77 -35.45
CA PRO A 303 -12.30 -4.73 -34.72
C PRO A 303 -11.65 -4.39 -33.37
N GLN A 304 -11.25 -5.38 -32.59
CA GLN A 304 -10.64 -5.18 -31.27
C GLN A 304 -9.25 -4.56 -31.36
N ARG A 305 -8.45 -4.98 -32.33
CA ARG A 305 -7.15 -4.36 -32.62
C ARG A 305 -7.31 -2.88 -32.95
N LYS A 306 -8.33 -2.53 -33.75
CA LYS A 306 -8.65 -1.13 -34.06
C LYS A 306 -9.05 -0.36 -32.79
N PHE A 307 -9.90 -0.95 -31.95
CA PHE A 307 -10.29 -0.37 -30.66
C PHE A 307 -9.06 -0.07 -29.77
N ILE A 308 -8.16 -1.05 -29.57
CA ILE A 308 -6.94 -0.88 -28.77
C ILE A 308 -6.01 0.18 -29.36
N LYS A 309 -5.86 0.25 -30.70
CA LYS A 309 -5.04 1.28 -31.34
C LYS A 309 -5.60 2.69 -31.15
N GLU A 310 -6.91 2.87 -31.25
CA GLU A 310 -7.56 4.16 -30.97
C GLU A 310 -7.48 4.50 -29.48
N PHE A 311 -7.62 3.52 -28.59
CA PHE A 311 -7.37 3.69 -27.16
C PHE A 311 -5.94 4.21 -26.89
N MET A 312 -4.91 3.54 -27.42
CA MET A 312 -3.52 3.96 -27.29
C MET A 312 -3.30 5.38 -27.83
N LYS A 313 -3.94 5.73 -28.95
CA LYS A 313 -3.87 7.08 -29.54
C LYS A 313 -4.49 8.14 -28.63
N ARG A 314 -5.62 7.86 -27.99
CA ARG A 314 -6.25 8.77 -27.01
C ARG A 314 -5.35 9.00 -25.79
N VAL A 315 -4.74 7.95 -25.26
CA VAL A 315 -3.78 8.05 -24.16
C VAL A 315 -2.59 8.94 -24.55
N LYS A 316 -2.01 8.71 -25.74
CA LYS A 316 -0.91 9.53 -26.26
C LYS A 316 -1.30 10.99 -26.46
N ALA A 317 -2.49 11.26 -26.98
CA ALA A 317 -2.99 12.61 -27.19
C ALA A 317 -3.17 13.36 -25.86
N SER A 318 -3.67 12.67 -24.83
CA SER A 318 -3.78 13.21 -23.47
C SER A 318 -2.40 13.59 -22.92
N ASP A 319 -1.37 12.77 -23.10
CA ASP A 319 -0.04 13.07 -22.57
C ASP A 319 0.56 14.34 -23.19
N MET A 320 0.34 14.56 -24.50
CA MET A 320 0.83 15.75 -25.20
C MET A 320 0.16 17.06 -24.76
N SER A 321 -1.09 17.05 -24.30
CA SER A 321 -1.75 18.29 -23.84
C SER A 321 -1.14 18.82 -22.54
N TRP A 322 -0.58 17.93 -21.71
CA TRP A 322 0.08 18.30 -20.46
C TRP A 322 1.54 18.71 -20.62
N GLN A 323 2.22 18.23 -21.66
CA GLN A 323 3.57 18.72 -22.00
C GLN A 323 3.57 20.21 -22.38
N LYS A 324 2.43 20.75 -22.81
CA LYS A 324 2.23 22.17 -23.15
C LYS A 324 1.72 23.04 -21.99
N ALA A 325 1.35 22.46 -20.85
CA ALA A 325 0.94 23.26 -19.70
C ALA A 325 2.17 24.01 -19.16
N ASN A 326 2.14 25.33 -19.27
CA ASN A 326 3.19 26.19 -18.70
C ASN A 326 3.26 25.95 -17.19
N LEU A 327 4.47 25.79 -16.67
CA LEU A 327 4.71 25.74 -15.24
C LEU A 327 4.42 27.13 -14.64
N THR A 328 3.78 27.15 -13.49
CA THR A 328 3.62 28.38 -12.72
C THR A 328 4.96 28.80 -12.11
N GLU A 329 5.09 30.07 -11.70
CA GLU A 329 6.34 30.57 -11.10
C GLU A 329 6.74 29.76 -9.86
N LYS A 330 5.78 29.42 -8.98
CA LYS A 330 6.02 28.60 -7.79
C LYS A 330 6.54 27.19 -8.13
N GLU A 331 6.13 26.64 -9.26
CA GLU A 331 6.58 25.31 -9.71
C GLU A 331 7.98 25.35 -10.31
N LEU A 332 8.29 26.39 -11.07
CA LEU A 332 9.65 26.64 -11.54
C LEU A 332 10.61 26.82 -10.37
N ARG A 333 10.17 27.53 -9.33
CA ARG A 333 10.91 27.71 -8.08
C ARG A 333 11.08 26.39 -7.32
N LEU A 334 10.04 25.54 -7.25
CA LEU A 334 10.16 24.22 -6.63
C LEU A 334 11.15 23.31 -7.39
N LEU A 335 11.15 23.35 -8.73
CA LEU A 335 12.07 22.58 -9.56
C LEU A 335 13.53 23.05 -9.39
N SER A 336 13.77 24.32 -9.08
CA SER A 336 15.13 24.80 -8.83
C SER A 336 15.73 24.26 -7.53
N LEU A 337 14.89 23.74 -6.61
CA LEU A 337 15.31 23.09 -5.36
C LEU A 337 15.84 21.66 -5.54
N VAL A 338 15.82 21.14 -6.76
CA VAL A 338 16.22 19.78 -7.08
C VAL A 338 17.38 19.81 -8.08
N CYS A 339 18.32 18.87 -7.90
CA CYS A 339 19.47 18.68 -8.77
C CYS A 339 19.05 18.51 -10.22
N GLU A 340 19.88 18.99 -11.16
CA GLU A 340 19.52 19.04 -12.58
C GLU A 340 19.14 17.68 -13.16
N GLU A 341 19.85 16.63 -12.75
CA GLU A 341 19.63 15.23 -13.15
C GLU A 341 18.21 14.73 -12.79
N ASP A 342 17.67 15.22 -11.68
CA ASP A 342 16.37 14.80 -11.14
C ASP A 342 15.20 15.69 -11.60
N ARG A 343 15.48 16.87 -12.18
CA ARG A 343 14.44 17.84 -12.58
C ARG A 343 13.47 17.27 -13.60
N SER A 344 13.94 16.48 -14.56
CA SER A 344 13.09 15.86 -15.58
C SER A 344 12.09 14.89 -14.96
N ALA A 345 12.57 14.03 -14.06
CA ALA A 345 11.73 13.08 -13.33
C ALA A 345 10.72 13.80 -12.44
N LEU A 346 11.15 14.82 -11.69
CA LEU A 346 10.26 15.63 -10.86
C LEU A 346 9.19 16.34 -11.71
N LEU A 347 9.57 16.95 -12.83
CA LEU A 347 8.65 17.61 -13.75
C LEU A 347 7.59 16.64 -14.31
N SER A 348 8.01 15.43 -14.69
CA SER A 348 7.09 14.36 -15.11
C SER A 348 6.11 14.01 -13.99
N GLN A 349 6.60 13.86 -12.76
CA GLN A 349 5.76 13.58 -11.59
C GLN A 349 4.78 14.72 -11.28
N MET A 350 5.21 15.99 -11.34
CA MET A 350 4.34 17.15 -11.15
C MET A 350 3.19 17.17 -12.16
N ARG A 351 3.48 16.92 -13.44
CA ARG A 351 2.46 16.84 -14.49
C ARG A 351 1.49 15.69 -14.26
N SER A 352 1.99 14.52 -13.85
CA SER A 352 1.12 13.40 -13.48
C SER A 352 0.22 13.75 -12.30
N GLN A 353 0.77 14.36 -11.25
CA GLN A 353 0.00 14.72 -10.07
C GLN A 353 -1.11 15.73 -10.39
N LYS A 354 -0.86 16.70 -11.27
CA LYS A 354 -1.90 17.62 -11.76
C LYS A 354 -3.05 16.89 -12.45
N ARG A 355 -2.74 15.91 -13.31
CA ARG A 355 -3.75 15.07 -13.97
C ARG A 355 -4.58 14.30 -12.97
N ASP A 356 -3.94 13.73 -11.97
CA ASP A 356 -4.58 12.89 -10.96
C ASP A 356 -5.50 13.73 -10.07
N GLU A 357 -5.06 14.93 -9.63
CA GLU A 357 -5.94 15.87 -8.90
C GLU A 357 -7.11 16.33 -9.76
N LEU A 358 -6.87 16.73 -11.01
CA LEU A 358 -7.93 17.20 -11.90
C LEU A 358 -8.98 16.11 -12.11
N SER A 359 -8.54 14.88 -12.35
CA SER A 359 -9.42 13.72 -12.53
C SER A 359 -10.26 13.47 -11.27
N ARG A 360 -9.65 13.51 -10.08
CA ARG A 360 -10.36 13.36 -8.81
C ARG A 360 -11.40 14.45 -8.60
N MET A 361 -11.06 15.70 -8.84
CA MET A 361 -11.97 16.83 -8.64
C MET A 361 -13.14 16.81 -9.63
N LEU A 362 -12.89 16.46 -10.89
CA LEU A 362 -13.94 16.27 -11.89
C LEU A 362 -14.88 15.11 -11.52
N GLN A 363 -14.37 14.01 -10.97
CA GLN A 363 -15.20 12.91 -10.46
C GLN A 363 -16.09 13.35 -9.29
N HIS A 364 -15.54 14.07 -8.32
CA HIS A 364 -16.32 14.62 -7.21
C HIS A 364 -17.40 15.62 -7.67
N ALA A 365 -17.06 16.50 -8.61
CA ALA A 365 -18.01 17.45 -9.18
C ALA A 365 -19.16 16.73 -9.91
N LYS A 366 -18.86 15.67 -10.68
CA LYS A 366 -19.87 14.84 -11.35
C LYS A 366 -20.75 14.07 -10.38
N GLY A 367 -20.18 13.52 -9.30
CA GLY A 367 -20.94 12.82 -8.26
C GLY A 367 -21.89 13.74 -7.49
N ALA A 368 -21.46 14.98 -7.24
CA ALA A 368 -22.28 16.01 -6.60
C ALA A 368 -23.37 16.57 -7.52
N ALA A 369 -23.17 16.56 -8.84
CA ALA A 369 -24.08 17.12 -9.85
C ALA A 369 -25.31 16.23 -10.18
N SER A 370 -25.64 15.25 -9.34
CA SER A 370 -26.85 14.41 -9.48
C SER A 370 -28.17 15.13 -9.11
N LEU A 371 -28.29 16.43 -9.39
CA LEU A 371 -29.41 17.30 -9.00
C LEU A 371 -29.63 18.46 -10.02
N PRO A 372 -30.84 19.04 -10.05
CA PRO A 372 -31.87 18.89 -11.08
C PRO A 372 -31.55 19.58 -12.42
N GLN A 373 -32.08 18.99 -13.50
CA GLN A 373 -32.12 19.57 -14.84
C GLN A 373 -32.84 20.92 -14.82
N GLY A 374 -32.09 22.01 -14.85
CA GLY A 374 -32.64 23.32 -15.16
C GLY A 374 -32.04 24.47 -14.37
N ILE A 375 -30.81 24.85 -14.69
CA ILE A 375 -30.33 26.24 -14.72
C ILE A 375 -29.14 26.26 -15.70
N GLY A 376 -29.29 27.00 -16.80
CA GLY A 376 -28.26 27.19 -17.81
C GLY A 376 -27.29 28.31 -17.44
N SER A 377 -26.43 28.08 -16.43
CA SER A 377 -25.29 28.95 -16.15
C SER A 377 -23.97 28.26 -16.54
N SER A 378 -23.05 29.06 -17.07
CA SER A 378 -21.84 28.70 -17.82
C SER A 378 -20.97 27.59 -17.20
N TYR A 379 -20.91 26.43 -17.86
CA TYR A 379 -19.98 25.34 -17.53
C TYR A 379 -18.50 25.76 -17.61
N GLU A 380 -18.15 26.76 -18.42
CA GLU A 380 -16.76 27.19 -18.64
C GLU A 380 -16.08 27.74 -17.37
N SER A 381 -16.79 28.44 -16.49
CA SER A 381 -16.20 29.00 -15.27
C SER A 381 -15.90 27.95 -14.20
N ILE A 382 -16.67 26.86 -14.19
CA ILE A 382 -16.50 25.76 -13.23
C ILE A 382 -15.22 24.98 -13.56
N ASP A 383 -14.89 24.84 -14.85
CA ASP A 383 -13.69 24.14 -15.29
C ASP A 383 -12.40 24.89 -14.88
N GLU A 384 -12.37 26.22 -14.94
CA GLU A 384 -11.19 27.02 -14.55
C GLU A 384 -10.88 26.95 -13.05
N GLU A 385 -11.90 27.04 -12.19
CA GLU A 385 -11.71 26.95 -10.74
C GLU A 385 -11.25 25.55 -10.33
N ILE A 386 -11.86 24.50 -10.89
CA ILE A 386 -11.45 23.11 -10.65
C ILE A 386 -10.01 22.89 -11.12
N MET A 387 -9.64 23.39 -12.30
CA MET A 387 -8.25 23.30 -12.79
C MET A 387 -7.27 24.00 -11.87
N LYS A 388 -7.62 25.19 -11.36
CA LYS A 388 -6.77 25.93 -10.42
C LYS A 388 -6.60 25.17 -9.10
N GLN A 389 -7.69 24.71 -8.49
CA GLN A 389 -7.67 23.95 -7.24
C GLN A 389 -6.88 22.64 -7.41
N ALA A 390 -7.05 21.94 -8.53
CA ALA A 390 -6.28 20.73 -8.84
C ALA A 390 -4.78 21.03 -8.98
N SER A 391 -4.44 22.13 -9.66
CA SER A 391 -3.05 22.57 -9.80
C SER A 391 -2.42 22.95 -8.45
N ASP A 392 -3.18 23.60 -7.56
CA ASP A 392 -2.71 23.98 -6.23
C ASP A 392 -2.49 22.75 -5.34
N ARG A 393 -3.45 21.82 -5.31
CA ARG A 393 -3.31 20.55 -4.58
C ARG A 393 -2.11 19.74 -5.07
N ALA A 394 -1.93 19.65 -6.38
CA ALA A 394 -0.78 18.98 -6.96
C ALA A 394 0.52 19.65 -6.53
N TYR A 395 0.60 20.98 -6.58
CA TYR A 395 1.76 21.72 -6.11
C TYR A 395 2.10 21.40 -4.64
N PHE A 396 1.12 21.40 -3.73
CA PHE A 396 1.36 21.10 -2.31
C PHE A 396 1.86 19.67 -2.10
N ILE A 397 1.29 18.68 -2.81
CA ILE A 397 1.80 17.30 -2.78
C ILE A 397 3.25 17.24 -3.25
N MET A 398 3.58 17.99 -4.31
CA MET A 398 4.92 18.00 -4.87
C MET A 398 5.95 18.68 -3.96
N VAL A 399 5.56 19.71 -3.18
CA VAL A 399 6.43 20.26 -2.12
C VAL A 399 6.80 19.17 -1.11
N ALA A 400 5.82 18.40 -0.64
CA ALA A 400 6.08 17.30 0.30
C ALA A 400 6.95 16.18 -0.32
N VAL A 401 6.76 15.86 -1.60
CA VAL A 401 7.63 14.90 -2.33
C VAL A 401 9.06 15.42 -2.40
N VAL A 402 9.27 16.70 -2.74
CA VAL A 402 10.60 17.32 -2.80
C VAL A 402 11.32 17.22 -1.45
N VAL A 403 10.65 17.64 -0.38
CA VAL A 403 11.19 17.60 0.98
C VAL A 403 11.55 16.17 1.42
N MET A 404 10.72 15.19 1.09
CA MET A 404 10.93 13.82 1.59
C MET A 404 11.94 13.02 0.76
N LYS A 405 11.93 13.20 -0.56
CA LYS A 405 12.69 12.34 -1.48
C LYS A 405 14.01 12.97 -1.93
N TYR A 406 14.05 14.29 -2.11
CA TYR A 406 15.18 14.96 -2.74
C TYR A 406 16.03 15.74 -1.73
N TRP A 407 15.47 16.14 -0.59
CA TRP A 407 16.25 16.79 0.45
C TRP A 407 16.89 15.77 1.38
N ASN A 408 18.22 15.84 1.48
CA ASN A 408 18.96 15.08 2.47
C ASN A 408 18.69 15.60 3.90
N TYR A 409 19.18 14.86 4.89
CA TYR A 409 18.98 15.19 6.30
C TYR A 409 19.52 16.58 6.66
N ASN A 410 20.72 16.93 6.18
CA ASN A 410 21.36 18.21 6.49
C ASN A 410 20.56 19.41 5.97
N LEU A 411 20.06 19.34 4.74
CA LEU A 411 19.21 20.39 4.18
C LEU A 411 17.89 20.51 4.93
N ARG A 412 17.23 19.38 5.26
CA ARG A 412 15.99 19.41 6.05
C ARG A 412 16.20 20.08 7.40
N LYS A 413 17.27 19.72 8.11
CA LYS A 413 17.62 20.33 9.40
C LYS A 413 17.88 21.83 9.27
N TYR A 414 18.63 22.23 8.25
CA TYR A 414 18.89 23.66 8.01
C TYR A 414 17.62 24.44 7.69
N VAL A 415 16.73 23.91 6.85
CA VAL A 415 15.43 24.54 6.57
C VAL A 415 14.57 24.60 7.82
N GLU A 416 14.58 23.55 8.65
CA GLU A 416 13.91 23.56 9.96
C GLU A 416 14.38 24.72 10.84
N GLU A 417 15.70 24.93 10.96
CA GLU A 417 16.27 26.04 11.71
C GLU A 417 15.80 27.41 11.17
N LEU A 418 15.73 27.58 9.85
CA LEU A 418 15.20 28.80 9.22
C LEU A 418 13.71 29.02 9.52
N ILE A 419 12.90 27.97 9.43
CA ILE A 419 11.46 28.02 9.70
C ILE A 419 11.19 28.29 11.18
N LEU A 420 11.94 27.67 12.10
CA LEU A 420 11.81 27.91 13.53
C LEU A 420 12.26 29.30 13.94
N LYS A 421 13.36 29.81 13.35
CA LYS A 421 13.76 31.22 13.52
C LYS A 421 12.64 32.16 13.09
N ARG A 422 12.04 31.89 11.92
CA ARG A 422 10.92 32.69 11.42
C ARG A 422 9.69 32.62 12.34
N ALA A 423 9.43 31.44 12.92
CA ALA A 423 8.35 31.24 13.87
C ALA A 423 8.54 32.04 15.17
N ILE A 424 9.78 32.21 15.64
CA ILE A 424 10.12 33.09 16.77
C ILE A 424 9.90 34.56 16.39
N GLU A 425 10.40 34.99 15.22
CA GLU A 425 10.21 36.36 14.73
C GLU A 425 8.73 36.76 14.64
N GLU A 426 7.86 35.82 14.21
CA GLU A 426 6.41 36.01 14.11
C GLU A 426 5.64 35.62 15.39
N GLN A 427 6.34 35.33 16.49
CA GLN A 427 5.77 35.03 17.82
C GLN A 427 4.81 33.82 17.83
N PHE A 428 5.05 32.81 17.01
CA PHE A 428 4.34 31.52 17.09
C PHE A 428 4.89 30.63 18.21
N ILE A 429 6.19 30.75 18.49
CA ILE A 429 6.90 30.07 19.59
C ILE A 429 7.89 31.04 20.23
N GLU A 430 8.38 30.68 21.43
CA GLU A 430 9.45 31.40 22.12
C GLU A 430 10.80 30.70 21.90
N GLU A 431 11.90 31.43 22.09
CA GLU A 431 13.26 30.89 21.84
C GLU A 431 13.63 29.73 22.77
N ASN A 432 13.18 29.77 24.02
CA ASN A 432 13.34 28.68 24.99
C ASN A 432 12.58 27.40 24.59
N HIS A 433 11.59 27.47 23.68
CA HIS A 433 10.86 26.30 23.18
C HIS A 433 11.67 25.49 22.18
N LEU A 434 12.71 26.04 21.55
CA LEU A 434 13.52 25.34 20.54
C LEU A 434 14.09 24.02 21.07
N GLN A 435 14.48 23.98 22.34
CA GLN A 435 15.01 22.78 22.98
C GLN A 435 13.96 21.65 23.16
N TRP A 436 12.67 21.97 23.01
CA TRP A 436 11.54 21.04 23.13
C TRP A 436 11.01 20.60 21.76
N ILE A 437 11.33 21.35 20.70
CA ILE A 437 10.99 21.02 19.33
C ILE A 437 12.04 20.03 18.80
N PHE A 438 11.98 18.80 19.31
CA PHE A 438 12.74 17.67 18.79
C PHE A 438 11.75 16.57 18.40
N VAL A 439 11.68 16.23 17.12
CA VAL A 439 11.09 14.95 16.74
C VAL A 439 12.08 13.87 17.11
N VAL A 440 11.61 12.85 17.83
CA VAL A 440 12.26 11.54 17.82
C VAL A 440 12.12 10.99 16.41
N GLU A 441 12.88 11.52 15.44
CA GLU A 441 13.12 10.77 14.22
C GLU A 441 13.88 9.54 14.68
N ASN A 442 13.23 8.37 14.58
CA ASN A 442 13.77 7.09 15.02
C ASN A 442 15.28 7.06 14.78
N ARG A 443 16.06 7.13 15.86
CA ARG A 443 17.53 7.07 15.88
C ARG A 443 18.04 5.68 15.49
N ALA A 444 17.37 4.98 14.57
CA ALA A 444 18.06 4.03 13.73
C ALA A 444 19.04 4.89 12.94
N SER A 445 20.30 4.84 13.34
CA SER A 445 21.42 5.73 13.02
C SER A 445 21.28 6.50 11.70
N PRO A 446 21.66 7.80 11.64
CA PRO A 446 21.87 8.44 10.35
C PRO A 446 22.72 7.47 9.51
N PRO A 447 22.30 7.13 8.28
CA PRO A 447 23.07 6.18 7.47
C PRO A 447 24.50 6.68 7.46
N GLU A 448 25.43 5.87 8.01
CA GLU A 448 26.83 6.25 8.21
C GLU A 448 27.51 6.65 6.88
N GLU A 449 26.86 6.39 5.76
CA GLU A 449 27.31 6.67 4.40
C GLU A 449 27.05 8.11 3.91
N ASP A 450 26.24 8.92 4.58
CA ASP A 450 25.81 10.23 4.04
C ASP A 450 26.48 11.46 4.68
N SER A 451 27.49 11.26 5.54
CA SER A 451 28.22 12.36 6.20
C SER A 451 29.21 13.11 5.29
N GLY A 452 29.35 12.70 4.01
CA GLY A 452 30.32 13.26 3.06
C GLY A 452 29.73 14.13 1.96
N ALA A 453 28.41 14.16 1.75
CA ALA A 453 27.79 15.02 0.75
C ALA A 453 27.69 16.45 1.32
N GLU A 454 28.68 17.29 0.99
CA GLU A 454 28.65 18.71 1.31
C GLU A 454 27.34 19.35 0.82
N LEU A 455 26.76 20.23 1.62
CA LEU A 455 25.64 21.13 1.28
C LEU A 455 25.94 22.02 0.04
N SER A 456 27.14 21.93 -0.55
CA SER A 456 27.69 22.82 -1.58
C SER A 456 27.01 22.72 -2.95
N ASN A 457 26.16 21.71 -3.20
CA ASN A 457 25.52 21.54 -4.51
C ASN A 457 24.15 22.23 -4.68
N ILE A 458 23.55 22.79 -3.62
CA ILE A 458 22.24 23.46 -3.71
C ILE A 458 22.45 24.97 -3.62
N SER A 459 22.65 25.61 -4.78
CA SER A 459 22.73 27.08 -4.94
C SER A 459 21.35 27.75 -4.85
N VAL A 460 20.54 27.40 -3.86
CA VAL A 460 19.24 28.03 -3.63
C VAL A 460 19.40 29.11 -2.58
N ALA A 461 18.91 30.31 -2.88
CA ALA A 461 18.90 31.38 -1.89
C ALA A 461 17.96 31.01 -0.72
N GLU A 462 18.40 31.22 0.52
CA GLU A 462 17.59 30.97 1.74
C GLU A 462 16.16 31.54 1.63
N VAL A 463 16.04 32.72 1.01
CA VAL A 463 14.77 33.41 0.78
C VAL A 463 13.78 32.56 -0.04
N ASP A 464 14.24 31.76 -0.99
CA ASP A 464 13.38 30.90 -1.79
C ASP A 464 12.92 29.66 -1.02
N LEU A 465 13.78 29.08 -0.16
CA LEU A 465 13.42 27.96 0.70
C LEU A 465 12.34 28.36 1.70
N VAL A 466 12.57 29.47 2.42
CA VAL A 466 11.59 30.01 3.38
C VAL A 466 10.30 30.37 2.65
N LYS A 467 10.37 31.06 1.51
CA LYS A 467 9.16 31.43 0.76
C LYS A 467 8.33 30.21 0.33
N ILE A 468 8.96 29.16 -0.22
CA ILE A 468 8.23 27.96 -0.66
C ILE A 468 7.53 27.28 0.52
N ILE A 469 8.23 27.10 1.65
CA ILE A 469 7.69 26.34 2.78
C ILE A 469 6.74 27.19 3.62
N TRP A 470 7.15 28.40 3.98
CA TRP A 470 6.43 29.29 4.89
C TRP A 470 5.22 29.95 4.24
N GLU A 471 5.39 30.47 3.02
CA GLU A 471 4.35 31.27 2.32
C GLU A 471 3.56 30.41 1.33
N ASP A 472 4.24 29.81 0.34
CA ASP A 472 3.55 29.13 -0.77
C ASP A 472 2.85 27.84 -0.28
N PHE A 473 3.56 27.01 0.49
CA PHE A 473 3.02 25.80 1.11
C PHE A 473 2.27 26.08 2.42
N ASN A 474 2.39 27.30 2.94
CA ASN A 474 1.60 27.83 4.06
C ASN A 474 1.77 27.09 5.40
N VAL A 475 3.01 26.73 5.77
CA VAL A 475 3.33 26.27 7.14
C VAL A 475 2.97 27.33 8.18
N ARG A 476 3.00 28.61 7.81
CA ARG A 476 2.60 29.72 8.66
C ARG A 476 1.19 29.57 9.23
N GLU A 477 0.22 29.18 8.40
CA GLU A 477 -1.16 28.93 8.83
C GLU A 477 -1.23 27.74 9.81
N HIS A 478 -0.49 26.65 9.55
CA HIS A 478 -0.39 25.53 10.48
C HIS A 478 0.16 25.99 11.84
N PHE A 479 1.21 26.82 11.86
CA PHE A 479 1.78 27.35 13.11
C PHE A 479 0.82 28.28 13.85
N SER A 480 0.01 29.05 13.12
CA SER A 480 -1.07 29.85 13.70
C SER A 480 -2.11 28.98 14.39
N GLN A 481 -2.61 27.94 13.70
CA GLN A 481 -3.58 26.98 14.27
C GLN A 481 -3.01 26.28 15.51
N MET A 482 -1.70 25.97 15.50
CA MET A 482 -1.06 25.35 16.66
C MET A 482 -0.90 26.29 17.85
N LYS A 483 -0.62 27.57 17.61
CA LYS A 483 -0.58 28.59 18.66
C LYS A 483 -1.95 28.74 19.33
N ASP A 484 -3.02 28.80 18.54
CA ASP A 484 -4.39 28.95 19.04
C ASP A 484 -4.82 27.72 19.86
N HIS A 485 -4.53 26.51 19.37
CA HIS A 485 -4.79 25.27 20.10
C HIS A 485 -4.07 25.23 21.46
N ARG A 486 -2.77 25.54 21.48
CA ARG A 486 -1.97 25.59 22.73
C ARG A 486 -2.49 26.65 23.70
N TYR A 487 -2.95 27.79 23.19
CA TYR A 487 -3.60 28.80 24.01
C TYR A 487 -4.83 28.24 24.74
N TRP A 488 -5.71 27.53 24.05
CA TRP A 488 -6.91 26.94 24.68
C TRP A 488 -6.61 25.83 25.67
N ILE A 489 -5.53 25.09 25.48
CA ILE A 489 -5.05 24.11 26.46
C ILE A 489 -4.55 24.81 27.73
N MET A 490 -3.77 25.88 27.59
CA MET A 490 -3.33 26.68 28.74
C MET A 490 -4.50 27.31 29.48
N GLN A 491 -5.52 27.83 28.77
CA GLN A 491 -6.74 28.32 29.41
C GLN A 491 -7.48 27.22 30.17
N SER A 492 -7.55 26.01 29.60
CA SER A 492 -8.17 24.84 30.24
C SER A 492 -7.41 24.46 31.52
N TYR A 493 -6.07 24.48 31.47
CA TYR A 493 -5.21 24.24 32.63
C TYR A 493 -5.43 25.26 33.73
N HIS A 494 -5.32 26.57 33.46
CA HIS A 494 -5.48 27.60 34.48
C HIS A 494 -6.82 27.50 35.21
N ARG A 495 -7.86 27.06 34.49
CA ARG A 495 -9.20 26.92 35.02
C ARG A 495 -9.41 25.65 35.85
N LEU A 496 -8.75 24.55 35.48
CA LEU A 496 -8.96 23.23 36.07
C LEU A 496 -7.79 22.76 36.96
N SER A 497 -6.68 23.49 37.03
CA SER A 497 -5.45 23.09 37.74
C SER A 497 -5.66 22.73 39.21
N LYS A 498 -6.61 23.40 39.89
CA LYS A 498 -6.97 23.08 41.29
C LYS A 498 -7.46 21.63 41.49
N PHE A 499 -7.91 20.96 40.44
CA PHE A 499 -8.34 19.55 40.47
C PHE A 499 -7.23 18.57 40.08
N MET A 500 -6.10 19.07 39.59
CA MET A 500 -4.96 18.30 39.07
C MET A 500 -3.64 18.86 39.62
N PRO A 501 -3.45 18.91 40.95
CA PRO A 501 -2.28 19.53 41.56
C PRO A 501 -0.95 18.85 41.19
N GLU A 502 -1.00 17.61 40.68
CA GLU A 502 0.18 16.89 40.23
C GLU A 502 0.65 17.26 38.82
N LEU A 503 -0.16 17.98 38.03
CA LEU A 503 0.18 18.37 36.67
C LEU A 503 0.92 19.71 36.66
N PRO A 504 2.24 19.75 36.37
CA PRO A 504 2.98 21.01 36.29
C PRO A 504 2.60 21.80 35.04
N GLU A 505 2.55 23.12 35.16
CA GLU A 505 2.26 24.03 34.04
C GLU A 505 3.23 23.86 32.86
N GLU A 506 4.52 23.66 33.14
CA GLU A 506 5.55 23.46 32.11
C GLU A 506 5.28 22.23 31.21
N ILE A 507 4.52 21.21 31.69
CA ILE A 507 4.08 20.09 30.85
C ILE A 507 3.11 20.59 29.76
N LEU A 508 2.20 21.51 30.10
CA LEU A 508 1.24 22.08 29.15
C LEU A 508 1.89 23.09 28.21
N GLU A 509 2.88 23.86 28.69
CA GLU A 509 3.67 24.73 27.82
C GLU A 509 4.37 23.92 26.71
N ARG A 510 4.74 22.66 26.98
CA ARG A 510 5.37 21.77 26.01
C ARG A 510 4.39 21.09 25.06
N HIS A 511 3.11 21.09 25.38
CA HIS A 511 2.09 20.38 24.64
C HIS A 511 2.14 20.73 23.15
N ASP A 512 2.15 19.70 22.31
CA ASP A 512 2.13 19.80 20.85
C ASP A 512 3.30 20.57 20.19
N LEU A 513 4.36 20.90 20.93
CA LEU A 513 5.50 21.60 20.33
C LEU A 513 6.19 20.78 19.23
N SER A 514 6.10 19.45 19.27
CA SER A 514 6.69 18.63 18.20
C SER A 514 5.99 18.82 16.83
N LYS A 515 4.77 19.39 16.79
CA LYS A 515 4.08 19.75 15.54
C LYS A 515 4.71 20.95 14.82
N PHE A 516 5.58 21.70 15.50
CA PHE A 516 6.41 22.74 14.87
C PHE A 516 7.66 22.17 14.20
N ALA A 517 8.06 20.96 14.59
CA ALA A 517 9.21 20.33 14.01
C ALA A 517 8.93 19.91 12.57
N PHE A 518 9.95 19.99 11.72
CA PHE A 518 9.76 20.06 10.27
C PHE A 518 9.07 18.81 9.69
N SER A 519 9.45 17.61 10.15
CA SER A 519 8.87 16.36 9.66
C SER A 519 7.39 16.19 10.00
N GLN A 520 6.91 16.78 11.11
CA GLN A 520 5.49 16.79 11.43
C GLN A 520 4.77 17.95 10.73
N ALA A 521 5.36 19.15 10.73
CA ALA A 521 4.78 20.35 10.16
C ALA A 521 4.33 20.15 8.70
N ILE A 522 5.14 19.48 7.87
CA ILE A 522 4.77 19.22 6.46
C ILE A 522 3.53 18.33 6.36
N GLY A 523 3.45 17.26 7.14
CA GLY A 523 2.32 16.34 7.14
C GLY A 523 1.04 17.00 7.66
N TYR A 524 1.12 17.72 8.79
CA TYR A 524 -0.01 18.44 9.37
C TYR A 524 -0.50 19.57 8.46
N THR A 525 0.40 20.31 7.81
CA THR A 525 0.03 21.36 6.85
C THR A 525 -0.78 20.78 5.67
N LEU A 526 -0.34 19.67 5.06
CA LEU A 526 -1.14 19.01 4.01
C LEU A 526 -2.55 18.64 4.49
N LYS A 527 -2.66 18.09 5.70
CA LYS A 527 -3.95 17.61 6.22
C LYS A 527 -4.88 18.73 6.61
N TRP A 528 -4.42 19.68 7.41
CA TRP A 528 -5.27 20.66 8.09
C TRP A 528 -5.38 21.99 7.36
N VAL A 529 -4.33 22.42 6.66
CA VAL A 529 -4.36 23.64 5.84
C VAL A 529 -4.94 23.32 4.46
N HIS A 530 -4.47 22.24 3.81
CA HIS A 530 -4.83 21.96 2.41
C HIS A 530 -5.93 20.92 2.22
N SER A 531 -6.39 20.25 3.29
CA SER A 531 -7.36 19.15 3.20
C SER A 531 -6.92 18.04 2.22
N ILE A 532 -5.63 17.69 2.25
CA ILE A 532 -5.01 16.64 1.45
C ILE A 532 -4.59 15.49 2.36
N HIS A 533 -5.15 14.30 2.13
CA HIS A 533 -4.73 13.09 2.82
C HIS A 533 -3.66 12.37 2.00
N TYR A 534 -2.40 12.48 2.42
CA TYR A 534 -1.23 11.91 1.74
C TYR A 534 -0.40 11.07 2.72
N PRO A 535 0.37 10.05 2.29
CA PRO A 535 1.09 9.16 3.21
C PRO A 535 1.99 9.87 4.24
N ILE A 536 2.57 11.03 3.88
CA ILE A 536 3.38 11.84 4.80
C ILE A 536 2.59 12.36 6.01
N TRP A 537 1.29 12.65 5.85
CA TRP A 537 0.42 12.99 6.97
C TRP A 537 0.32 11.82 7.96
N ASN A 538 0.13 10.59 7.48
CA ASN A 538 0.06 9.42 8.35
C ASN A 538 1.40 9.19 9.08
N LYS A 539 2.53 9.42 8.41
CA LYS A 539 3.85 9.37 9.06
C LYS A 539 3.98 10.42 10.17
N ALA A 540 3.61 11.67 9.89
CA ALA A 540 3.62 12.76 10.88
C ALA A 540 2.68 12.49 12.06
N CYS A 541 1.46 12.03 11.78
CA CYS A 541 0.46 11.68 12.79
C CYS A 541 0.94 10.52 13.67
N ASN A 542 1.51 9.46 13.09
CA ASN A 542 2.04 8.34 13.84
C ASN A 542 3.25 8.73 14.70
N LEU A 543 4.16 9.56 14.18
CA LEU A 543 5.29 10.09 14.96
C LEU A 543 4.79 10.86 16.19
N HIS A 544 3.74 11.67 16.02
CA HIS A 544 3.12 12.42 17.11
C HIS A 544 2.42 11.51 18.13
N LEU A 545 1.49 10.65 17.67
CA LEU A 545 0.68 9.77 18.52
C LEU A 545 1.51 8.75 19.29
N HIS A 546 2.60 8.23 18.69
CA HIS A 546 3.45 7.24 19.36
C HIS A 546 4.66 7.86 20.07
N GLY A 547 5.00 9.11 19.77
CA GLY A 547 6.16 9.80 20.35
C GLY A 547 5.84 10.67 21.56
N GLU A 548 4.61 11.18 21.68
CA GLU A 548 4.23 12.06 22.77
C GLU A 548 3.45 11.33 23.89
N PRO A 549 3.82 11.55 25.16
CA PRO A 549 3.29 10.76 26.27
C PRO A 549 1.83 11.08 26.64
N HIS A 550 1.24 12.17 26.15
CA HIS A 550 -0.18 12.44 26.38
C HIS A 550 -1.12 11.67 25.43
N HIS A 551 -0.59 10.95 24.44
CA HIS A 551 -1.39 10.09 23.57
C HIS A 551 -1.45 8.66 24.11
N PRO A 552 -2.64 8.07 24.29
CA PRO A 552 -2.79 6.67 24.70
C PRO A 552 -2.05 5.68 23.78
N GLU A 553 -1.90 6.01 22.51
CA GLU A 553 -1.21 5.21 21.50
C GLU A 553 0.26 4.92 21.86
N MET A 554 0.94 5.85 22.52
CA MET A 554 2.31 5.66 23.06
C MET A 554 2.34 4.61 24.17
N TRP A 555 1.27 4.49 24.95
CA TRP A 555 1.16 3.57 26.09
C TRP A 555 0.64 2.19 25.72
N SER A 556 0.12 1.99 24.51
CA SER A 556 -0.44 0.72 24.06
C SER A 556 0.56 -0.47 24.16
N ASN A 557 0.03 -1.69 24.21
CA ASN A 557 0.82 -2.92 24.20
C ASN A 557 1.58 -3.19 22.88
N VAL A 558 1.42 -2.34 21.87
CA VAL A 558 2.18 -2.43 20.60
C VAL A 558 3.65 -2.05 20.82
N HIS A 559 3.94 -1.23 21.83
CA HIS A 559 5.28 -0.72 22.13
C HIS A 559 5.92 -1.41 23.33
N PHE A 560 7.18 -1.81 23.19
CA PHE A 560 7.95 -2.40 24.28
C PHE A 560 8.40 -1.33 25.32
N PRO A 561 8.63 -1.72 26.58
CA PRO A 561 9.00 -0.78 27.66
C PRO A 561 10.18 0.14 27.34
N GLU A 562 11.21 -0.37 26.65
CA GLU A 562 12.41 0.39 26.30
C GLU A 562 12.13 1.50 25.29
N TYR A 563 11.19 1.29 24.36
CA TYR A 563 10.73 2.33 23.43
C TYR A 563 10.01 3.44 24.20
N LYS A 564 9.05 3.08 25.06
CA LYS A 564 8.32 4.05 25.89
C LYS A 564 9.26 4.86 26.78
N ARG A 565 10.28 4.21 27.35
CA ARG A 565 11.34 4.87 28.11
C ARG A 565 12.08 5.89 27.25
N SER A 566 12.54 5.49 26.06
CA SER A 566 13.27 6.38 25.15
C SER A 566 12.45 7.60 24.75
N CYS A 567 11.16 7.41 24.43
CA CYS A 567 10.24 8.51 24.16
C CYS A 567 10.12 9.47 25.35
N LEU A 568 9.91 8.95 26.56
CA LEU A 568 9.80 9.76 27.78
C LEU A 568 11.08 10.53 28.10
N GLU A 569 12.24 9.86 28.03
CA GLU A 569 13.54 10.49 28.29
C GLU A 569 13.84 11.60 27.27
N SER A 570 13.50 11.36 25.99
CA SER A 570 13.64 12.36 24.94
C SER A 570 12.69 13.54 25.16
N TRP A 571 11.41 13.27 25.42
CA TRP A 571 10.39 14.30 25.63
C TRP A 571 10.69 15.15 26.88
N LEU A 572 11.12 14.52 27.97
CA LEU A 572 11.51 15.21 29.21
C LEU A 572 12.87 15.91 29.12
N CYS A 573 13.61 15.73 28.02
CA CYS A 573 14.97 16.23 27.83
C CYS A 573 15.93 15.78 28.95
N ILE A 574 15.84 14.52 29.37
CA ILE A 574 16.69 13.96 30.45
C ILE A 574 18.11 13.76 29.90
N GLN A 575 18.89 14.84 29.81
CA GLN A 575 20.33 14.75 29.60
C GLN A 575 21.03 14.83 30.97
N ALA A 576 21.40 13.67 31.52
CA ALA A 576 22.37 13.43 32.60
C ALA A 576 22.29 14.26 33.93
N GLY A 577 21.30 15.13 34.12
CA GLY A 577 21.31 16.17 35.18
C GLY A 577 20.15 16.18 36.18
N GLY A 578 19.29 15.15 36.23
CA GLY A 578 18.24 15.01 37.26
C GLY A 578 16.80 15.32 36.83
N PHE A 579 15.85 15.01 37.72
CA PHE A 579 14.39 15.03 37.47
C PHE A 579 13.84 16.47 37.41
N LYS A 580 13.60 17.03 36.21
CA LYS A 580 13.09 18.40 36.07
C LYS A 580 11.57 18.55 36.33
N TYR A 581 10.80 17.46 36.24
CA TYR A 581 9.33 17.48 36.27
C TYR A 581 8.69 16.70 37.42
N GLY A 582 9.48 16.24 38.39
CA GLY A 582 9.01 15.35 39.44
C GLY A 582 8.56 13.96 38.94
N ILE A 583 8.84 13.62 37.68
CA ILE A 583 8.56 12.32 37.09
C ILE A 583 9.84 11.49 37.14
N ASP A 584 9.82 10.44 37.97
CA ASP A 584 10.84 9.40 37.93
C ASP A 584 10.45 8.33 36.91
N VAL A 585 11.04 8.41 35.70
CA VAL A 585 10.79 7.45 34.62
C VAL A 585 11.13 6.02 35.05
N SER A 586 12.10 5.83 35.96
CA SER A 586 12.47 4.50 36.45
C SER A 586 11.43 3.89 37.38
N ALA A 587 10.58 4.72 38.00
CA ALA A 587 9.48 4.29 38.87
C ALA A 587 8.18 3.99 38.08
N LEU A 588 8.12 4.29 36.78
CA LEU A 588 6.95 4.03 35.95
C LEU A 588 6.89 2.56 35.51
N ASN A 589 5.70 1.97 35.58
CA ASN A 589 5.44 0.65 34.99
C ASN A 589 5.21 0.78 33.48
N LEU A 590 6.29 0.82 32.69
CA LEU A 590 6.22 0.99 31.23
C LEU A 590 5.65 -0.24 30.49
N ALA A 591 5.51 -1.40 31.16
CA ALA A 591 4.80 -2.55 30.60
C ALA A 591 3.26 -2.39 30.66
N SER A 592 2.77 -1.39 31.38
CA SER A 592 1.33 -1.10 31.51
C SER A 592 0.81 -0.29 30.31
N GLU A 593 -0.47 -0.49 30.00
CA GLU A 593 -1.24 0.41 29.10
C GLU A 593 -1.78 1.65 29.82
N ASN A 594 -1.76 1.66 31.16
CA ASN A 594 -2.16 2.82 31.94
C ASN A 594 -1.14 3.95 31.79
N MET A 595 -1.63 5.14 31.47
CA MET A 595 -0.82 6.35 31.35
C MET A 595 -0.30 6.81 32.72
N ALA A 596 0.89 7.41 32.76
CA ALA A 596 1.29 8.13 33.97
C ALA A 596 0.35 9.31 34.21
N LYS A 597 -0.02 9.54 35.49
CA LYS A 597 -1.10 10.44 35.89
C LYS A 597 -0.99 11.86 35.30
N VAL A 598 0.22 12.41 35.25
CA VAL A 598 0.50 13.73 34.67
C VAL A 598 0.14 13.80 33.19
N PHE A 599 0.53 12.79 32.39
CA PHE A 599 0.23 12.76 30.97
C PHE A 599 -1.23 12.37 30.69
N LEU A 600 -1.87 11.60 31.58
CA LEU A 600 -3.31 11.37 31.54
C LEU A 600 -4.09 12.68 31.70
N TYR A 601 -3.65 13.56 32.60
CA TYR A 601 -4.26 14.86 32.83
C TYR A 601 -3.98 15.85 31.69
N GLU A 602 -2.76 15.86 31.14
CA GLU A 602 -2.47 16.60 29.90
C GLU A 602 -3.39 16.15 28.77
N SER A 603 -3.54 14.83 28.56
CA SER A 603 -4.43 14.24 27.56
C SER A 603 -5.90 14.65 27.73
N PHE A 604 -6.35 14.75 28.99
CA PHE A 604 -7.68 15.25 29.31
C PHE A 604 -7.83 16.73 28.97
N LEU A 605 -6.84 17.55 29.31
CA LEU A 605 -6.84 18.98 29.01
C LEU A 605 -6.75 19.28 27.51
N ASP A 606 -6.05 18.45 26.74
CA ASP A 606 -6.07 18.49 25.27
C ASP A 606 -7.50 18.32 24.74
N MET A 607 -8.21 17.27 25.16
CA MET A 607 -9.62 17.06 24.76
C MET A 607 -10.53 18.23 25.18
N VAL A 608 -10.36 18.75 26.40
CA VAL A 608 -11.13 19.90 26.90
C VAL A 608 -10.82 21.14 26.06
N GLY A 609 -9.56 21.41 25.75
CA GLY A 609 -9.12 22.54 24.93
C GLY A 609 -9.73 22.49 23.53
N VAL A 610 -9.66 21.33 22.86
CA VAL A 610 -10.28 21.11 21.54
C VAL A 610 -11.80 21.31 21.58
N GLU A 611 -12.48 20.79 22.58
CA GLU A 611 -13.93 20.94 22.74
C GLU A 611 -14.30 22.42 22.99
N TRP A 612 -13.53 23.11 23.84
CA TRP A 612 -13.72 24.52 24.16
C TRP A 612 -13.55 25.40 22.92
N GLU A 613 -12.43 25.23 22.21
CA GLU A 613 -12.11 25.95 20.98
C GLU A 613 -13.17 25.68 19.90
N ARG A 614 -13.39 24.41 19.54
CA ARG A 614 -14.05 24.05 18.28
C ARG A 614 -15.55 23.84 18.39
N LYS A 615 -16.05 23.52 19.58
CA LYS A 615 -17.48 23.21 19.80
C LYS A 615 -18.18 24.25 20.64
N LYS A 616 -17.47 24.86 21.58
CA LYS A 616 -18.03 25.88 22.49
C LYS A 616 -17.60 27.30 22.13
N GLY A 617 -16.84 27.46 21.04
CA GLY A 617 -16.47 28.76 20.47
C GLY A 617 -15.63 29.62 21.40
N GLY A 618 -14.86 29.03 22.31
CA GLY A 618 -13.98 29.76 23.21
C GLY A 618 -14.71 30.64 24.24
N GLN A 619 -15.96 30.34 24.58
CA GLN A 619 -16.72 31.16 25.53
C GLN A 619 -16.10 31.14 26.93
N LEU A 620 -15.65 32.30 27.42
CA LEU A 620 -15.01 32.42 28.74
C LEU A 620 -16.00 32.29 29.91
N THR A 621 -17.30 32.44 29.66
CA THR A 621 -18.37 32.43 30.66
C THR A 621 -18.93 31.06 30.99
N LEU A 622 -18.48 29.99 30.32
CA LEU A 622 -18.89 28.63 30.64
C LEU A 622 -18.61 28.33 32.12
N THR A 623 -19.34 27.41 32.72
CA THR A 623 -19.01 26.76 34.00
C THR A 623 -17.94 25.67 33.78
N ASN A 624 -17.32 25.14 34.85
CA ASN A 624 -16.36 24.05 34.67
C ASN A 624 -17.05 22.78 34.18
N THR A 625 -18.30 22.55 34.60
CA THR A 625 -19.18 21.46 34.19
C THR A 625 -19.46 21.53 32.71
N GLU A 626 -19.89 22.69 32.22
CA GLU A 626 -20.09 22.89 30.78
C GLU A 626 -18.79 22.75 30.02
N LEU A 627 -17.66 23.20 30.57
CA LEU A 627 -16.35 23.09 29.92
C LEU A 627 -15.93 21.62 29.70
N ILE A 628 -16.11 20.75 30.69
CA ILE A 628 -15.73 19.34 30.59
C ILE A 628 -16.84 18.44 29.99
N ASP A 629 -18.01 19.00 29.67
CA ASP A 629 -19.08 18.24 29.03
C ASP A 629 -18.69 17.86 27.59
N MET A 630 -18.50 16.57 27.34
CA MET A 630 -18.02 16.03 26.06
C MET A 630 -18.58 14.63 25.84
N LYS A 631 -18.61 14.18 24.57
CA LYS A 631 -19.16 12.87 24.21
C LYS A 631 -18.28 11.73 24.74
N ASP A 632 -18.90 10.73 25.36
CA ASP A 632 -18.22 9.53 25.91
C ASP A 632 -17.30 8.80 24.92
N ARG A 633 -17.58 8.90 23.62
CA ARG A 633 -16.73 8.30 22.58
C ARG A 633 -15.27 8.77 22.64
N TYR A 634 -15.00 9.98 23.13
CA TYR A 634 -13.64 10.50 23.29
C TYR A 634 -12.88 9.78 24.40
N LEU A 635 -13.58 9.20 25.38
CA LEU A 635 -12.98 8.45 26.47
C LEU A 635 -12.71 6.97 26.10
N LEU A 636 -13.17 6.50 24.94
CA LEU A 636 -12.99 5.10 24.51
C LEU A 636 -11.53 4.77 24.12
N ARG A 637 -10.70 5.78 23.88
CA ARG A 637 -9.27 5.60 23.57
C ARG A 637 -8.40 5.25 24.78
N TYR A 638 -8.90 5.43 26.00
CA TYR A 638 -8.15 5.17 27.23
C TYR A 638 -8.33 3.74 27.71
N SER A 639 -7.34 3.23 28.46
CA SER A 639 -7.48 2.00 29.21
C SER A 639 -8.69 2.07 30.16
N SER A 640 -9.24 0.92 30.57
CA SER A 640 -10.39 0.90 31.49
C SER A 640 -10.07 1.59 32.82
N SER A 641 -8.83 1.51 33.30
CA SER A 641 -8.36 2.15 34.53
C SER A 641 -8.23 3.67 34.39
N ASP A 642 -7.64 4.14 33.29
CA ASP A 642 -7.48 5.57 33.02
C ASP A 642 -8.84 6.23 32.81
N ARG A 643 -9.72 5.59 32.05
CA ARG A 643 -11.10 6.05 31.85
C ARG A 643 -11.84 6.21 33.18
N ALA A 644 -11.75 5.22 34.07
CA ALA A 644 -12.37 5.31 35.40
C ALA A 644 -11.79 6.47 36.23
N SER A 645 -10.49 6.76 36.08
CA SER A 645 -9.83 7.87 36.76
C SER A 645 -10.27 9.23 36.22
N LEU A 646 -10.39 9.38 34.89
CA LEU A 646 -10.92 10.59 34.26
C LEU A 646 -12.39 10.84 34.63
N LEU A 647 -13.25 9.80 34.65
CA LEU A 647 -14.64 9.95 35.06
C LEU A 647 -14.78 10.43 36.51
N ARG A 648 -13.92 9.95 37.41
CA ARG A 648 -13.87 10.47 38.80
C ARG A 648 -13.43 11.93 38.85
N LEU A 649 -12.41 12.32 38.09
CA LEU A 649 -11.98 13.71 37.98
C LEU A 649 -13.13 14.61 37.48
N MET A 650 -13.81 14.19 36.41
CA MET A 650 -14.97 14.90 35.85
C MET A 650 -16.10 15.05 36.87
N MET A 651 -16.37 14.02 37.68
CA MET A 651 -17.36 14.09 38.76
C MET A 651 -16.97 15.12 39.83
N MET A 652 -15.71 15.13 40.26
CA MET A 652 -15.21 16.11 41.24
C MET A 652 -15.33 17.55 40.73
N ILE A 653 -15.06 17.78 39.45
CA ILE A 653 -15.22 19.10 38.81
C ILE A 653 -16.69 19.54 38.84
N ARG A 654 -17.63 18.63 38.51
CA ARG A 654 -19.08 18.91 38.53
C ARG A 654 -19.57 19.25 39.94
N GLU A 655 -19.16 18.47 40.94
CA GLU A 655 -19.54 18.72 42.34
C GLU A 655 -19.04 20.07 42.86
N ALA A 656 -17.87 20.54 42.39
CA ALA A 656 -17.33 21.83 42.81
C ALA A 656 -18.11 23.03 42.26
N ASP A 657 -18.65 22.92 41.05
CA ASP A 657 -19.53 23.95 40.48
C ASP A 657 -20.87 24.04 41.22
N VAL A 658 -21.48 22.88 41.55
CA VAL A 658 -22.72 22.83 42.33
C VAL A 658 -22.57 23.47 43.71
N LYS A 659 -21.37 23.45 44.29
CA LYS A 659 -21.09 24.08 45.59
C LYS A 659 -20.81 25.58 45.50
N SER A 660 -20.49 26.08 44.30
CA SER A 660 -20.05 27.46 44.08
C SER A 660 -21.14 28.35 43.46
N GLY A 661 -22.19 27.76 42.89
CA GLY A 661 -23.43 28.41 42.46
C GLY A 661 -24.50 28.32 43.54
#